data_AF-E1ZNA1-F1
#
_entry.id   AF-E1ZNA1-F1
#
_cell.length_a   1.000
_cell.length_b   1.000
_cell.length_c   1.000
_cell.angle_alpha   90.00
_cell.angle_beta   90.00
_cell.angle_gamma   90.00
#
_symmetry.space_group_name_H-M   'P 1'
#
loop_
_entity.id
_entity.type
_entity.pdbx_description
1 polymer ?
#
loop_
_entity_poly.entity_id
_entity_poly.type
_entity_poly.pdbx_seq_one_letter_code
_entity_poly.pdbx_strand_id
1 'polypeptide(L)'
;MDAAIALAISHSGQTFPTIHAVRLLHAMMPGRVFAMSGCIDTKMALVLGQRLSPDAPFCERCFDTKAGWRSAEPASISVVATAHTLTELLLYTGAALGTADASGGGGGGGGACGGGGNRALASGLPPFGLALAVEDLLDLRVARDSFVQARRAGRRVGRQPAGALRASPALTGVDAAGAPVPSQHHDSLVAAGRRWALHILEGPWAWALAAAYIAGTVISGYPVVHAVTDAITAAAGASTSLVDALGRVALVFDSMIYIWCGILAACLVQRRPLLARWGRRTLVVADVPYVHQCVEAFVSKMFALSYGIASVEVHGANPADHLVHKFTHCVARGTLLAIGRPDGRLYSPTMAESWILLGLLQAKVIASLGSQPEVLTLGHNPFTNEYITTHLVLPTTRPKANLDRACCAVLAELLQSLDHSEGANPNALHAARRHFLAGTLLSNAAVQAVHKHHSDTFGASMDERPPGVEHGGGCAGGLEAGGGSEPSNLARKPTLADLTDTPLGGFGSRRRSMRGGAGEGLQRSDSVLSYGADSHVLGEHRLSSMTRRDEVEGVWQRTSKLAKHSDALMADGNADATRAAMGSLASHMSQMLDDQGVMEALVESRFLSLERLLAFFVMFHAMAARVAAAWPLTFDISRSQSGLRIATTASPVTASDIDFTLAEGQAERLLRGASGRHAAIAARWRSAAPCAARLRRLGKL
;
A
#
# COMPACT_ATOMS: atom_id res chain seq x y z
N MET A 1 14.64 7.02 -24.58
CA MET A 1 14.93 7.38 -23.18
C MET A 1 14.70 8.88 -22.89
N ASP A 2 14.37 9.69 -23.90
CA ASP A 2 14.39 11.16 -23.78
C ASP A 2 13.28 11.78 -22.91
N ALA A 3 12.42 10.98 -22.27
CA ALA A 3 11.40 11.42 -21.31
C ALA A 3 11.52 10.79 -19.91
N ALA A 4 12.50 9.91 -19.67
CA ALA A 4 12.63 9.24 -18.38
C ALA A 4 13.20 10.19 -17.30
N ILE A 5 12.76 9.99 -16.06
CA ILE A 5 13.31 10.62 -14.84
C ILE A 5 13.77 9.48 -13.92
N ALA A 6 14.89 9.66 -13.23
CA ALA A 6 15.39 8.72 -12.24
C ALA A 6 15.27 9.29 -10.83
N LEU A 7 14.66 8.55 -9.92
CA LEU A 7 14.62 8.88 -8.48
C LEU A 7 15.40 7.82 -7.70
N ALA A 8 16.51 8.21 -7.09
CA ALA A 8 17.30 7.36 -6.23
C ALA A 8 16.91 7.56 -4.76
N ILE A 9 16.63 6.47 -4.05
CA ILE A 9 16.13 6.50 -2.67
C ILE A 9 17.14 5.82 -1.76
N SER A 10 17.62 6.54 -0.75
CA SER A 10 18.47 6.01 0.31
C SER A 10 18.39 6.88 1.54
N HIS A 11 17.92 6.35 2.67
CA HIS A 11 17.81 7.13 3.90
C HIS A 11 19.16 7.74 4.34
N SER A 12 20.24 6.96 4.28
CA SER A 12 21.58 7.46 4.62
C SER A 12 22.18 8.35 3.53
N GLY A 13 21.71 8.22 2.28
CA GLY A 13 22.35 8.79 1.09
C GLY A 13 23.82 8.39 0.95
N GLN A 14 24.22 7.28 1.58
CA GLN A 14 25.56 6.70 1.60
C GLN A 14 25.60 5.27 1.06
N THR A 15 24.45 4.74 0.61
CA THR A 15 24.36 3.39 0.04
C THR A 15 25.18 3.31 -1.25
N PHE A 16 26.29 2.56 -1.22
CA PHE A 16 27.26 2.50 -2.31
C PHE A 16 26.61 2.18 -3.67
N PRO A 17 25.86 1.07 -3.84
CA PRO A 17 25.23 0.77 -5.13
C PRO A 17 24.34 1.91 -5.63
N THR A 18 23.55 2.52 -4.75
CA THR A 18 22.66 3.64 -5.08
C THR A 18 23.44 4.88 -5.51
N ILE A 19 24.52 5.24 -4.80
CA ILE A 19 25.38 6.38 -5.18
C ILE A 19 26.02 6.16 -6.53
N HIS A 20 26.55 4.96 -6.79
CA HIS A 20 27.17 4.64 -8.07
C HIS A 20 26.15 4.71 -9.21
N ALA A 21 24.95 4.17 -9.00
CA ALA A 21 23.85 4.32 -9.96
C ALA A 21 23.51 5.79 -10.22
N VAL A 22 23.43 6.62 -9.18
CA VAL A 22 23.19 8.07 -9.33
C VAL A 22 24.29 8.75 -10.12
N ARG A 23 25.56 8.42 -9.88
CA ARG A 23 26.70 8.98 -10.65
C ARG A 23 26.60 8.63 -12.12
N LEU A 24 26.36 7.35 -12.43
CA LEU A 24 26.26 6.87 -13.81
C LEU A 24 25.05 7.51 -14.51
N LEU A 25 23.88 7.49 -13.89
CA LEU A 25 22.67 8.09 -14.42
C LEU A 25 22.83 9.60 -14.60
N HIS A 26 23.42 10.31 -13.64
CA HIS A 26 23.63 11.75 -13.76
C HIS A 26 24.54 12.11 -14.96
N ALA A 27 25.56 11.28 -15.23
CA ALA A 27 26.42 11.43 -16.40
C ALA A 27 25.74 11.04 -17.73
N MET A 28 24.69 10.22 -17.69
CA MET A 28 23.93 9.80 -18.89
C MET A 28 22.75 10.73 -19.20
N MET A 29 22.08 11.25 -18.17
CA MET A 29 20.89 12.09 -18.27
C MET A 29 20.96 13.29 -17.31
N PRO A 30 21.86 14.26 -17.59
CA PRO A 30 22.07 15.40 -16.72
C PRO A 30 20.77 16.20 -16.53
N GLY A 31 20.53 16.63 -15.29
CA GLY A 31 19.33 17.38 -14.91
C GLY A 31 18.07 16.54 -14.66
N ARG A 32 18.10 15.22 -14.88
CA ARG A 32 16.90 14.34 -14.76
C ARG A 32 17.02 13.27 -13.68
N VAL A 33 18.02 13.38 -12.83
CA VAL A 33 18.26 12.47 -11.72
C VAL A 33 17.99 13.21 -10.42
N PHE A 34 17.13 12.62 -9.61
CA PHE A 34 16.72 13.12 -8.30
C PHE A 34 17.19 12.15 -7.21
N ALA A 35 17.44 12.68 -6.03
CA ALA A 35 17.84 11.90 -4.85
C ALA A 35 16.83 12.14 -3.73
N MET A 36 16.46 11.10 -2.99
CA MET A 36 15.66 11.18 -1.77
C MET A 36 16.42 10.56 -0.60
N SER A 37 16.59 11.33 0.48
CA SER A 37 17.34 10.90 1.66
C SER A 37 16.75 11.44 2.98
N GLY A 38 17.30 10.98 4.11
CA GLY A 38 16.93 11.44 5.46
C GLY A 38 17.37 12.87 5.78
N CYS A 39 18.34 13.38 5.02
CA CYS A 39 18.88 14.72 5.08
C CYS A 39 19.38 15.14 3.69
N ILE A 40 19.54 16.44 3.46
CA ILE A 40 20.09 16.99 2.20
C ILE A 40 21.61 16.82 2.15
N ASP A 41 22.28 16.79 3.30
CA ASP A 41 23.72 16.55 3.41
C ASP A 41 24.06 15.07 3.25
N THR A 42 24.20 14.63 2.00
CA THR A 42 24.60 13.25 1.70
C THR A 42 25.53 13.17 0.49
N LYS A 43 26.29 12.07 0.41
CA LYS A 43 27.14 11.77 -0.76
C LYS A 43 26.30 11.64 -2.04
N MET A 44 25.08 11.11 -1.94
CA MET A 44 24.15 11.04 -3.05
C MET A 44 23.72 12.44 -3.53
N ALA A 45 23.41 13.36 -2.62
CA ALA A 45 23.08 14.75 -2.96
C ALA A 45 24.28 15.50 -3.56
N LEU A 46 25.49 15.29 -3.03
CA LEU A 46 26.74 15.86 -3.56
C LEU A 46 26.97 15.46 -5.02
N VAL A 47 26.63 14.23 -5.41
CA VAL A 47 26.73 13.78 -6.82
C VAL A 47 25.82 14.59 -7.74
N LEU A 48 24.67 15.04 -7.27
CA LEU A 48 23.75 15.88 -8.03
C LEU A 48 24.11 17.37 -8.00
N GLY A 49 25.26 17.73 -7.39
CA GLY A 49 25.75 19.10 -7.28
C GLY A 49 25.22 19.86 -6.07
N GLN A 50 24.49 19.21 -5.15
CA GLN A 50 24.07 19.87 -3.91
C GLN A 50 25.30 20.12 -3.02
N ARG A 51 25.54 21.39 -2.67
CA ARG A 51 26.59 21.79 -1.71
C ARG A 51 25.93 22.37 -0.45
N LEU A 52 26.68 22.41 0.64
CA LEU A 52 26.20 22.90 1.96
C LEU A 52 26.93 24.16 2.43
N SER A 53 27.76 24.76 1.58
CA SER A 53 28.28 26.09 1.88
C SER A 53 27.12 27.08 1.99
N PRO A 54 27.16 28.07 2.89
CA PRO A 54 26.08 29.03 3.09
C PRO A 54 25.56 29.68 1.81
N ASP A 55 26.46 29.93 0.86
CA ASP A 55 26.14 30.57 -0.43
C ASP A 55 25.85 29.58 -1.57
N ALA A 56 25.83 28.27 -1.29
CA ALA A 56 25.52 27.29 -2.33
C ALA A 56 24.03 27.35 -2.71
N PRO A 57 23.69 27.47 -3.99
CA PRO A 57 22.32 27.35 -4.42
C PRO A 57 21.81 25.93 -4.19
N PHE A 58 20.54 25.82 -3.80
CA PHE A 58 19.85 24.53 -3.76
C PHE A 58 19.74 23.97 -5.18
N CYS A 59 20.09 22.71 -5.38
CA CYS A 59 20.13 22.12 -6.73
C CYS A 59 18.74 21.68 -7.25
N GLU A 60 17.69 21.81 -6.43
CA GLU A 60 16.29 21.47 -6.73
C GLU A 60 16.06 20.00 -7.12
N ARG A 61 17.05 19.13 -6.90
CA ARG A 61 17.01 17.71 -7.25
C ARG A 61 17.15 16.76 -6.06
N CYS A 62 17.07 17.31 -4.84
CA CYS A 62 17.21 16.53 -3.60
C CYS A 62 15.96 16.67 -2.73
N PHE A 63 15.32 15.54 -2.41
CA PHE A 63 14.20 15.45 -1.49
C PHE A 63 14.68 15.03 -0.11
N ASP A 64 14.24 15.77 0.90
CA ASP A 64 14.48 15.46 2.30
C ASP A 64 13.21 14.90 2.92
N THR A 65 13.27 13.65 3.35
CA THR A 65 12.14 12.97 4.03
C THR A 65 11.85 13.54 5.41
N LYS A 66 12.72 14.41 5.96
CA LYS A 66 12.63 14.96 7.32
C LYS A 66 12.60 13.89 8.42
N ALA A 67 12.99 12.66 8.09
CA ALA A 67 13.15 11.59 9.05
C ALA A 67 14.25 11.91 10.07
N GLY A 68 15.15 12.85 9.77
CA GLY A 68 16.25 13.24 10.63
C GLY A 68 17.36 12.17 10.67
N TRP A 69 18.34 12.39 11.54
CA TRP A 69 19.45 11.47 11.69
C TRP A 69 19.05 10.26 12.55
N ARG A 70 19.32 9.04 12.04
CA ARG A 70 18.98 7.78 12.71
C ARG A 70 20.23 6.94 12.97
N SER A 71 20.51 6.70 14.25
CA SER A 71 21.68 5.96 14.69
C SER A 71 21.36 4.48 14.79
N ALA A 72 21.92 3.66 13.91
CA ALA A 72 21.94 2.19 13.96
C ALA A 72 20.60 1.43 14.13
N GLU A 73 19.47 2.11 14.30
CA GLU A 73 18.17 1.50 14.56
C GLU A 73 17.67 0.67 13.35
N PRO A 74 16.86 -0.36 13.60
CA PRO A 74 15.98 -0.93 12.58
C PRO A 74 15.23 0.18 11.84
N ALA A 75 15.28 0.18 10.51
CA ALA A 75 14.67 1.22 9.69
C ALA A 75 13.16 1.22 9.92
N SER A 76 12.67 2.23 10.65
CA SER A 76 11.28 2.35 11.05
C SER A 76 10.69 3.68 10.54
N ILE A 77 10.94 4.76 11.27
CA ILE A 77 10.47 6.11 10.91
C ILE A 77 11.04 6.58 9.57
N SER A 78 12.25 6.15 9.21
CA SER A 78 12.83 6.43 7.90
C SER A 78 12.01 5.82 6.76
N VAL A 79 11.49 4.59 6.94
CA VAL A 79 10.61 3.93 5.96
C VAL A 79 9.27 4.65 5.86
N VAL A 80 8.66 4.98 7.01
CA VAL A 80 7.38 5.69 7.08
C VAL A 80 7.48 7.07 6.42
N ALA A 81 8.52 7.83 6.73
CA ALA A 81 8.76 9.15 6.15
C ALA A 81 9.05 9.07 4.65
N THR A 82 9.79 8.04 4.20
CA THR A 82 10.02 7.80 2.77
C THR A 82 8.72 7.48 2.04
N ALA A 83 7.89 6.57 2.59
CA ALA A 83 6.59 6.22 2.02
C ALA A 83 5.64 7.43 1.96
N HIS A 84 5.64 8.25 3.01
CA HIS A 84 4.89 9.50 3.04
C HIS A 84 5.38 10.49 1.98
N THR A 85 6.69 10.70 1.86
CA THR A 85 7.28 11.62 0.87
C THR A 85 6.98 11.18 -0.56
N LEU A 86 7.06 9.87 -0.85
CA LEU A 86 6.66 9.32 -2.15
C LEU A 86 5.18 9.54 -2.46
N THR A 87 4.33 9.46 -1.44
CA THR A 87 2.90 9.75 -1.56
C THR A 87 2.66 11.22 -1.85
N GLU A 88 3.32 12.14 -1.14
CA GLU A 88 3.23 13.58 -1.45
C GLU A 88 3.75 13.90 -2.86
N LEU A 89 4.84 13.27 -3.29
CA LEU A 89 5.35 13.44 -4.65
C LEU A 89 4.34 12.99 -5.69
N LEU A 90 3.71 11.83 -5.50
CA LEU A 90 2.66 11.34 -6.40
C LEU A 90 1.50 12.35 -6.50
N LEU A 91 1.01 12.85 -5.36
CA LEU A 91 -0.08 13.82 -5.30
C LEU A 91 0.30 15.17 -5.91
N TYR A 92 1.54 15.60 -5.72
CA TYR A 92 2.07 16.81 -6.30
C TYR A 92 2.18 16.67 -7.82
N THR A 93 2.78 15.58 -8.31
CA THR A 93 2.94 15.36 -9.75
C THR A 93 1.59 15.24 -10.46
N GLY A 94 0.63 14.53 -9.86
CA GLY A 94 -0.72 14.43 -10.43
C GLY A 94 -1.40 15.80 -10.53
N ALA A 95 -1.29 16.62 -9.48
CA ALA A 95 -1.90 17.95 -9.47
C ALA A 95 -1.22 18.92 -10.45
N ALA A 96 0.11 18.92 -10.49
CA ALA A 96 0.88 19.80 -11.38
C ALA A 96 0.56 19.50 -12.85
N LEU A 97 0.49 18.22 -13.19
CA LEU A 97 0.15 17.82 -14.54
C LEU A 97 -1.28 18.23 -14.94
N GLY A 98 -2.26 18.14 -14.04
CA GLY A 98 -3.63 18.59 -14.32
C GLY A 98 -3.75 20.11 -14.57
N THR A 99 -2.86 20.93 -13.98
CA THR A 99 -2.86 22.39 -14.20
C THR A 99 -2.19 22.83 -15.49
N ALA A 100 -1.20 22.07 -15.98
CA ALA A 100 -0.48 22.40 -17.21
C ALA A 100 -1.42 22.39 -18.43
N ASP A 101 -2.33 21.42 -18.49
CA ASP A 101 -3.31 21.28 -19.57
C ASP A 101 -4.36 22.40 -19.58
N ALA A 102 -4.67 23.00 -18.43
CA ALA A 102 -5.64 24.09 -18.34
C ALA A 102 -5.11 25.45 -18.83
N SER A 103 -3.79 25.67 -18.73
CA SER A 103 -3.17 26.98 -19.03
C SER A 103 -2.78 27.19 -20.51
N GLY A 104 -2.76 26.13 -21.32
CA GLY A 104 -2.38 26.19 -22.74
C GLY A 104 -3.47 26.70 -23.71
N GLY A 105 -4.68 26.99 -23.23
CA GLY A 105 -5.85 27.29 -24.08
C GLY A 105 -6.21 28.77 -24.28
N GLY A 106 -5.54 29.72 -23.62
CA GLY A 106 -6.01 31.11 -23.57
C GLY A 106 -4.92 32.17 -23.65
N GLY A 107 -4.37 32.42 -24.85
CA GLY A 107 -3.52 33.61 -25.05
C GLY A 107 -2.66 33.57 -26.30
N GLY A 108 -3.21 33.95 -27.45
CA GLY A 108 -2.42 34.19 -28.67
C GLY A 108 -3.26 34.32 -29.92
N GLY A 109 -3.94 35.46 -30.09
CA GLY A 109 -4.62 35.81 -31.34
C GLY A 109 -3.64 36.13 -32.47
N GLY A 110 -4.08 35.88 -33.71
CA GLY A 110 -3.56 36.54 -34.92
C GLY A 110 -2.64 35.69 -35.80
N GLY A 111 -3.21 34.76 -36.57
CA GLY A 111 -2.46 34.04 -37.60
C GLY A 111 -3.34 33.11 -38.43
N ALA A 112 -4.20 33.68 -39.27
CA ALA A 112 -4.96 32.93 -40.26
C ALA A 112 -4.00 32.38 -41.33
N CYS A 113 -3.85 31.06 -41.41
CA CYS A 113 -3.58 30.32 -42.64
C CYS A 113 -3.96 28.86 -42.41
N GLY A 114 -4.91 28.37 -43.21
CA GLY A 114 -5.55 27.08 -43.07
C GLY A 114 -4.64 25.88 -43.33
N GLY A 115 -5.03 24.75 -42.73
CA GLY A 115 -4.46 23.44 -42.97
C GLY A 115 -5.11 22.45 -42.02
N GLY A 116 -6.13 21.74 -42.50
CA GLY A 116 -6.88 20.77 -41.72
C GLY A 116 -5.98 19.66 -41.19
N GLY A 117 -5.82 19.63 -39.87
CA GLY A 117 -5.13 18.59 -39.14
C GLY A 117 -5.69 18.52 -37.73
N ASN A 118 -6.53 17.52 -37.49
CA ASN A 118 -7.12 17.08 -36.22
C ASN A 118 -6.67 17.83 -34.95
N ARG A 119 -7.57 18.69 -34.45
CA ARG A 119 -7.64 19.14 -33.04
C ARG A 119 -7.85 17.93 -32.12
N ALA A 120 -6.75 17.38 -31.61
CA ALA A 120 -6.73 16.44 -30.48
C ALA A 120 -6.39 17.12 -29.14
N LEU A 121 -6.60 18.45 -29.03
CA LEU A 121 -6.06 19.29 -27.94
C LEU A 121 -7.14 20.08 -27.18
N ALA A 122 -8.33 19.50 -27.03
CA ALA A 122 -9.39 20.03 -26.17
C ALA A 122 -10.13 18.94 -25.37
N SER A 123 -9.66 17.70 -25.42
CA SER A 123 -10.15 16.64 -24.54
C SER A 123 -9.36 16.73 -23.23
N GLY A 124 -10.05 16.92 -22.09
CA GLY A 124 -9.49 16.78 -20.74
C GLY A 124 -8.97 15.37 -20.47
N LEU A 125 -7.96 14.97 -21.23
CA LEU A 125 -7.23 13.75 -21.06
C LEU A 125 -6.46 13.89 -19.76
N PRO A 126 -6.52 12.88 -18.88
CA PRO A 126 -5.71 12.93 -17.70
C PRO A 126 -4.24 12.93 -18.13
N PRO A 127 -3.38 13.64 -17.40
CA PRO A 127 -2.02 13.80 -17.82
C PRO A 127 -1.28 12.46 -17.85
N PHE A 128 -0.70 12.17 -19.01
CA PHE A 128 0.19 11.04 -19.33
C PHE A 128 0.18 9.88 -18.31
N GLY A 129 -0.69 8.89 -18.55
CA GLY A 129 -0.62 7.56 -17.94
C GLY A 129 -1.11 7.45 -16.49
N LEU A 130 -1.51 8.55 -15.84
CA LEU A 130 -2.26 8.52 -14.59
C LEU A 130 -3.74 8.53 -14.92
N ALA A 131 -4.47 7.45 -14.62
CA ALA A 131 -5.93 7.40 -14.83
C ALA A 131 -6.74 8.24 -13.82
N LEU A 132 -6.12 9.19 -13.11
CA LEU A 132 -6.73 9.93 -12.00
C LEU A 132 -7.20 11.31 -12.45
N ALA A 133 -8.44 11.63 -12.13
CA ALA A 133 -8.97 12.98 -12.23
C ALA A 133 -8.46 13.86 -11.08
N VAL A 134 -8.65 15.19 -11.21
CA VAL A 134 -8.26 16.16 -10.17
C VAL A 134 -9.03 15.89 -8.87
N GLU A 135 -10.27 15.44 -8.97
CA GLU A 135 -11.12 15.06 -7.85
C GLU A 135 -10.57 13.85 -7.10
N ASP A 136 -10.08 12.83 -7.82
CA ASP A 136 -9.48 11.64 -7.19
C ASP A 136 -8.22 12.02 -6.40
N LEU A 137 -7.45 13.00 -6.88
CA LEU A 137 -6.31 13.56 -6.15
C LEU A 137 -6.74 14.33 -4.89
N LEU A 138 -7.91 14.96 -4.88
CA LEU A 138 -8.47 15.59 -3.69
C LEU A 138 -8.91 14.54 -2.66
N ASP A 139 -9.54 13.45 -3.10
CA ASP A 139 -9.94 12.34 -2.23
C ASP A 139 -8.72 11.67 -1.59
N LEU A 140 -7.64 11.47 -2.35
CA LEU A 140 -6.36 11.00 -1.79
C LEU A 140 -5.78 11.98 -0.75
N ARG A 141 -5.95 13.29 -0.93
CA ARG A 141 -5.53 14.29 0.08
C ARG A 141 -6.38 14.23 1.35
N VAL A 142 -7.67 13.94 1.24
CA VAL A 142 -8.55 13.72 2.40
C VAL A 142 -8.11 12.46 3.16
N ALA A 143 -7.80 11.38 2.45
CA ALA A 143 -7.26 10.15 3.05
C ALA A 143 -5.92 10.42 3.75
N ARG A 144 -5.01 11.17 3.10
CA ARG A 144 -3.76 11.64 3.70
C ARG A 144 -3.98 12.46 4.97
N ASP A 145 -4.87 13.45 4.93
CA ASP A 145 -5.14 14.33 6.08
C ASP A 145 -5.76 13.57 7.26
N SER A 146 -6.45 12.46 6.97
CA SER A 146 -6.99 11.55 7.99
C SER A 146 -5.90 10.68 8.62
N PHE A 147 -4.83 10.38 7.87
CA PHE A 147 -3.67 9.62 8.34
C PHE A 147 -2.70 10.49 9.17
N VAL A 148 -2.22 11.62 8.61
CA VAL A 148 -1.22 12.49 9.24
C VAL A 148 -1.88 13.48 10.18
N GLN A 149 -1.37 13.68 11.39
CA GLN A 149 -1.72 14.84 12.22
C GLN A 149 -0.95 16.07 11.75
N ALA A 150 -1.41 16.71 10.67
CA ALA A 150 -0.74 17.91 10.16
C ALA A 150 -0.90 19.05 11.19
N ARG A 151 0.21 19.43 11.82
CA ARG A 151 0.34 20.68 12.57
C ARG A 151 0.28 21.82 11.56
N ARG A 152 -0.92 22.18 11.09
CA ARG A 152 -1.08 23.43 10.32
C ARG A 152 -0.69 24.57 11.26
N ALA A 153 0.45 25.19 10.98
CA ALA A 153 1.02 26.26 11.78
C ALA A 153 -0.04 27.34 12.04
N GLY A 154 -0.31 27.64 13.31
CA GLY A 154 -1.03 28.85 13.75
C GLY A 154 -2.56 28.84 13.69
N ARG A 155 -3.23 28.11 12.80
CA ARG A 155 -4.71 28.06 12.80
C ARG A 155 -5.20 26.92 13.69
N ARG A 156 -5.75 27.26 14.87
CA ARG A 156 -6.71 26.40 15.59
C ARG A 156 -7.90 26.16 14.65
N VAL A 157 -7.78 25.17 13.76
CA VAL A 157 -8.94 24.65 13.02
C VAL A 157 -9.92 24.20 14.09
N GLY A 158 -11.12 24.79 14.05
CA GLY A 158 -12.10 24.74 15.14
C GLY A 158 -12.26 23.36 15.76
N ARG A 159 -12.48 23.35 17.09
CA ARG A 159 -12.84 22.22 17.95
C ARG A 159 -13.33 21.01 17.15
N GLN A 160 -12.42 20.10 16.79
CA GLN A 160 -12.81 18.82 16.21
C GLN A 160 -13.72 18.10 17.21
N PRO A 161 -14.72 17.34 16.73
CA PRO A 161 -15.56 16.55 17.61
C PRO A 161 -14.64 15.65 18.45
N ALA A 162 -14.71 15.82 19.77
CA ALA A 162 -13.93 15.05 20.72
C ALA A 162 -14.23 13.56 20.50
N GLY A 163 -13.26 12.80 19.95
CA GLY A 163 -13.38 11.34 19.84
C GLY A 163 -12.75 10.69 18.61
N ALA A 164 -12.57 11.40 17.49
CA ALA A 164 -11.96 10.80 16.28
C ALA A 164 -10.44 11.00 16.29
N LEU A 165 -9.71 10.12 16.97
CA LEU A 165 -8.26 10.04 16.86
C LEU A 165 -7.85 9.73 15.41
N ARG A 166 -6.87 10.48 14.88
CA ARG A 166 -6.26 10.17 13.57
C ARG A 166 -5.57 8.80 13.64
N ALA A 167 -5.47 8.14 12.49
CA ALA A 167 -4.97 6.76 12.43
C ALA A 167 -3.56 6.62 13.00
N SER A 168 -2.62 7.51 12.64
CA SER A 168 -1.23 7.41 13.11
C SER A 168 -1.08 7.52 14.64
N PRO A 169 -1.57 8.57 15.33
CA PRO A 169 -1.50 8.63 16.80
C PRO A 169 -2.26 7.50 17.51
N ALA A 170 -3.38 7.04 16.93
CA ALA A 170 -4.11 5.90 17.47
C ALA A 170 -3.28 4.60 17.43
N LEU A 171 -2.39 4.44 16.45
CA LEU A 171 -1.53 3.26 16.34
C LEU A 171 -0.25 3.39 17.17
N THR A 172 0.39 4.56 17.13
CA THR A 172 1.68 4.80 17.80
C THR A 172 1.53 5.08 19.30
N GLY A 173 0.35 5.49 19.77
CA GLY A 173 0.13 5.89 21.16
C GLY A 173 0.78 7.23 21.52
N VAL A 174 1.26 7.98 20.52
CA VAL A 174 1.90 9.30 20.68
C VAL A 174 1.48 10.25 19.58
N ASP A 175 1.32 11.53 19.90
CA ASP A 175 0.98 12.57 18.93
C ASP A 175 2.22 13.12 18.20
N ALA A 176 2.00 14.06 17.27
CA ALA A 176 3.08 14.72 16.54
C ALA A 176 4.02 15.58 17.42
N ALA A 177 3.62 15.92 18.65
CA ALA A 177 4.46 16.60 19.62
C ALA A 177 5.24 15.61 20.53
N GLY A 178 5.02 14.31 20.36
CA GLY A 178 5.58 13.27 21.22
C GLY A 178 4.85 13.10 22.55
N ALA A 179 3.71 13.77 22.74
CA ALA A 179 2.89 13.57 23.93
C ALA A 179 2.14 12.23 23.85
N PRO A 180 2.00 11.50 24.96
CA PRO A 180 1.28 10.23 24.98
C PRO A 180 -0.20 10.44 24.67
N VAL A 181 -0.77 9.54 23.88
CA VAL A 181 -2.17 9.53 23.48
C VAL A 181 -2.79 8.21 23.91
N PRO A 182 -3.81 8.21 24.80
CA PRO A 182 -4.48 6.98 25.17
C PRO A 182 -5.20 6.40 23.95
N SER A 183 -4.87 5.17 23.58
CA SER A 183 -5.47 4.50 22.42
C SER A 183 -5.61 3.00 22.65
N GLN A 184 -6.84 2.52 22.59
CA GLN A 184 -7.16 1.10 22.66
C GLN A 184 -6.48 0.30 21.53
N HIS A 185 -6.33 0.89 20.34
CA HIS A 185 -5.65 0.25 19.21
C HIS A 185 -4.16 0.02 19.51
N HIS A 186 -3.49 1.04 20.06
CA HIS A 186 -2.10 0.94 20.49
C HIS A 186 -1.94 -0.13 21.59
N ASP A 187 -2.77 -0.07 22.63
CA ASP A 187 -2.72 -1.01 23.75
C ASP A 187 -2.93 -2.46 23.28
N SER A 188 -3.84 -2.67 22.33
CA SER A 188 -4.11 -3.99 21.74
C SER A 188 -2.91 -4.51 20.95
N LEU A 189 -2.23 -3.65 20.18
CA LEU A 189 -1.01 -4.00 19.44
C LEU A 189 0.13 -4.36 20.38
N VAL A 190 0.34 -3.55 21.44
CA VAL A 190 1.36 -3.80 22.45
C VAL A 190 1.07 -5.09 23.22
N ALA A 191 -0.20 -5.32 23.60
CA ALA A 191 -0.61 -6.54 24.28
C ALA A 191 -0.39 -7.79 23.40
N ALA A 192 -0.71 -7.72 22.11
CA ALA A 192 -0.44 -8.80 21.17
C ALA A 192 1.07 -9.09 21.02
N GLY A 193 1.88 -8.04 20.87
CA GLY A 193 3.34 -8.16 20.83
C GLY A 193 3.92 -8.78 22.09
N ARG A 194 3.48 -8.34 23.27
CA ARG A 194 3.87 -8.92 24.57
C ARG A 194 3.44 -10.37 24.72
N ARG A 195 2.26 -10.74 24.20
CA ARG A 195 1.81 -12.13 24.18
C ARG A 195 2.74 -12.98 23.32
N TRP A 196 3.09 -12.54 22.12
CA TRP A 196 4.03 -13.24 21.24
C TRP A 196 5.45 -13.32 21.81
N ALA A 197 5.89 -12.32 22.59
CA ALA A 197 7.16 -12.41 23.30
C ALA A 197 7.22 -13.59 24.27
N LEU A 198 6.10 -13.97 24.88
CA LEU A 198 6.04 -15.15 25.75
C LEU A 198 6.37 -16.43 24.97
N HIS A 199 5.93 -16.56 23.71
CA HIS A 199 6.26 -17.72 22.87
C HIS A 199 7.77 -17.87 22.66
N ILE A 200 8.48 -16.74 22.53
CA ILE A 200 9.94 -16.72 22.37
C ILE A 200 10.61 -17.06 23.70
N LEU A 201 10.12 -16.50 24.81
CA LEU A 201 10.66 -16.70 26.15
C LEU A 201 10.32 -18.06 26.77
N GLU A 202 9.35 -18.80 26.23
CA GLU A 202 8.95 -20.13 26.72
C GLU A 202 10.13 -21.10 26.81
N GLY A 203 11.00 -21.15 25.80
CA GLY A 203 12.18 -22.01 25.79
C GLY A 203 13.17 -21.68 26.91
N PRO A 204 13.64 -20.42 26.99
CA PRO A 204 14.49 -19.96 28.08
C PRO A 204 13.89 -20.18 29.48
N TRP A 205 12.60 -19.90 29.69
CA TRP A 205 11.95 -20.14 30.98
C TRP A 205 11.84 -21.62 31.33
N ALA A 206 11.55 -22.47 30.34
CA ALA A 206 11.55 -23.92 30.52
C ALA A 206 12.93 -24.43 30.97
N TRP A 207 14.01 -23.90 30.41
CA TRP A 207 15.38 -24.24 30.81
C TRP A 207 15.71 -23.72 32.20
N ALA A 208 15.34 -22.48 32.53
CA ALA A 208 15.57 -21.92 33.86
C ALA A 208 14.85 -22.73 34.96
N LEU A 209 13.62 -23.18 34.70
CA LEU A 209 12.87 -24.03 35.62
C LEU A 209 13.49 -25.42 35.76
N ALA A 210 13.94 -26.03 34.65
CA ALA A 210 14.65 -27.30 34.70
C ALA A 210 15.97 -27.19 35.49
N ALA A 211 16.73 -26.11 35.28
CA ALA A 211 17.97 -25.85 36.01
C ALA A 211 17.72 -25.63 37.51
N ALA A 212 16.68 -24.87 37.88
CA ALA A 212 16.28 -24.67 39.27
C ALA A 212 15.84 -25.98 39.93
N TYR A 213 15.09 -26.82 39.22
CA TYR A 213 14.69 -28.14 39.72
C TYR A 213 15.91 -29.04 39.95
N ILE A 214 16.82 -29.15 38.97
CA ILE A 214 18.06 -29.92 39.11
C ILE A 214 18.91 -29.40 40.27
N ALA A 215 19.10 -28.08 40.38
CA ALA A 215 19.85 -27.51 41.49
C ALA A 215 19.21 -27.86 42.84
N GLY A 216 17.88 -27.75 42.96
CA GLY A 216 17.15 -28.10 44.17
C GLY A 216 17.29 -29.57 44.56
N THR A 217 17.14 -30.50 43.63
CA THR A 217 17.22 -31.94 43.92
C THR A 217 18.65 -32.42 44.15
N VAL A 218 19.63 -31.87 43.42
CA VAL A 218 21.04 -32.22 43.59
C VAL A 218 21.60 -31.66 44.90
N ILE A 219 21.28 -30.42 45.25
CA ILE A 219 21.76 -29.80 46.51
C ILE A 219 21.11 -30.47 47.71
N SER A 220 19.82 -30.81 47.64
CA SER A 220 19.13 -31.50 48.72
C SER A 220 19.53 -32.96 48.85
N GLY A 221 19.95 -33.61 47.76
CA GLY A 221 20.16 -35.06 47.70
C GLY A 221 18.87 -35.87 47.65
N TYR A 222 17.70 -35.22 47.53
CA TYR A 222 16.39 -35.85 47.55
C TYR A 222 15.57 -35.47 46.30
N PRO A 223 15.71 -36.25 45.20
CA PRO A 223 14.79 -36.17 44.07
C PRO A 223 13.35 -36.44 44.51
N VAL A 224 12.37 -35.78 43.90
CA VAL A 224 10.99 -35.74 44.43
C VAL A 224 10.34 -37.12 44.42
N VAL A 225 10.43 -37.86 43.31
CA VAL A 225 9.78 -39.18 43.21
C VAL A 225 10.49 -40.18 44.11
N HIS A 226 11.81 -40.13 44.17
CA HIS A 226 12.61 -40.92 45.10
C HIS A 226 12.22 -40.63 46.56
N ALA A 227 12.15 -39.36 46.97
CA ALA A 227 11.78 -38.98 48.34
C ALA A 227 10.37 -39.44 48.73
N VAL A 228 9.41 -39.34 47.82
CA VAL A 228 8.05 -39.85 48.03
C VAL A 228 8.05 -41.37 48.14
N THR A 229 8.80 -42.06 47.28
CA THR A 229 8.89 -43.53 47.30
C THR A 229 9.57 -44.04 48.58
N ASP A 230 10.64 -43.38 49.00
CA ASP A 230 11.36 -43.67 50.24
C ASP A 230 10.43 -43.47 51.46
N ALA A 231 9.70 -42.35 51.52
CA ALA A 231 8.73 -42.10 52.59
C ALA A 231 7.60 -43.13 52.65
N ILE A 232 7.05 -43.53 51.50
CA ILE A 232 5.97 -44.55 51.43
C ILE A 232 6.51 -45.92 51.86
N THR A 233 7.68 -46.31 51.37
CA THR A 233 8.26 -47.63 51.68
C THR A 233 8.73 -47.73 53.14
N ALA A 234 9.25 -46.63 53.71
CA ALA A 234 9.56 -46.52 55.12
C ALA A 234 8.30 -46.63 55.99
N ALA A 235 7.21 -45.93 55.64
CA ALA A 235 5.95 -46.01 56.36
C ALA A 235 5.30 -47.41 56.27
N ALA A 236 5.50 -48.12 55.17
CA ALA A 236 4.97 -49.47 54.96
C ALA A 236 5.82 -50.59 55.59
N GLY A 237 7.00 -50.28 56.15
CA GLY A 237 7.91 -51.28 56.69
C GLY A 237 8.41 -52.28 55.63
N ALA A 238 8.61 -51.81 54.40
CA ALA A 238 9.04 -52.66 53.28
C ALA A 238 10.42 -53.29 53.50
N SER A 239 10.66 -54.46 52.89
CA SER A 239 11.98 -55.10 52.93
C SER A 239 13.03 -54.28 52.17
N THR A 240 14.29 -54.33 52.61
CA THR A 240 15.41 -53.59 52.00
C THR A 240 15.55 -53.83 50.50
N SER A 241 15.35 -55.08 50.06
CA SER A 241 15.38 -55.45 48.64
C SER A 241 14.30 -54.75 47.80
N LEU A 242 13.10 -54.54 48.38
CA LEU A 242 11.99 -53.87 47.70
C LEU A 242 12.22 -52.36 47.67
N VAL A 243 12.72 -51.79 48.77
CA VAL A 243 13.11 -50.37 48.87
C VAL A 243 14.15 -50.03 47.79
N ASP A 244 15.22 -50.83 47.68
CA ASP A 244 16.27 -50.60 46.68
C ASP A 244 15.74 -50.70 45.24
N ALA A 245 14.89 -51.69 44.96
CA ALA A 245 14.30 -51.88 43.65
C ALA A 245 13.38 -50.70 43.25
N LEU A 246 12.48 -50.30 44.15
CA LEU A 246 11.58 -49.17 43.93
C LEU A 246 12.32 -47.84 43.87
N GLY A 247 13.37 -47.66 44.68
CA GLY A 247 14.23 -46.47 44.64
C GLY A 247 14.93 -46.30 43.29
N ARG A 248 15.46 -47.38 42.69
CA ARG A 248 16.05 -47.32 41.34
C ARG A 248 15.02 -46.95 40.28
N VAL A 249 13.81 -47.51 40.35
CA VAL A 249 12.71 -47.17 39.44
C VAL A 249 12.31 -45.70 39.61
N ALA A 250 12.20 -45.22 40.85
CA ALA A 250 11.90 -43.82 41.17
C ALA A 250 12.94 -42.87 40.58
N LEU A 251 14.23 -43.19 40.68
CA LEU A 251 15.31 -42.40 40.07
C LEU A 251 15.22 -42.33 38.54
N VAL A 252 14.73 -43.38 37.87
CA VAL A 252 14.45 -43.33 36.42
C VAL A 252 13.32 -42.34 36.13
N PHE A 253 12.25 -42.34 36.93
CA PHE A 253 11.17 -41.36 36.78
C PHE A 253 11.63 -39.92 37.10
N ASP A 254 12.43 -39.71 38.14
CA ASP A 254 13.04 -38.40 38.42
C ASP A 254 13.95 -37.95 37.26
N SER A 255 14.68 -38.88 36.63
CA SER A 255 15.48 -38.58 35.43
C SER A 255 14.62 -38.17 34.24
N MET A 256 13.46 -38.80 34.06
CA MET A 256 12.47 -38.34 33.08
C MET A 256 11.94 -36.96 33.43
N ILE A 257 11.67 -36.68 34.71
CA ILE A 257 11.29 -35.33 35.13
C ILE A 257 12.43 -34.35 34.80
N TYR A 258 13.71 -34.66 35.02
CA TYR A 258 14.80 -33.76 34.64
C TYR A 258 14.80 -33.41 33.15
N ILE A 259 14.61 -34.41 32.29
CA ILE A 259 14.59 -34.23 30.83
C ILE A 259 13.36 -33.41 30.39
N TRP A 260 12.21 -33.65 31.01
CA TRP A 260 10.93 -33.11 30.58
C TRP A 260 10.40 -31.95 31.44
N CYS A 261 11.08 -31.56 32.52
CA CYS A 261 10.62 -30.60 33.53
C CYS A 261 10.25 -29.26 32.90
N GLY A 262 11.09 -28.76 31.98
CA GLY A 262 10.79 -27.52 31.27
C GLY A 262 9.47 -27.57 30.48
N ILE A 263 9.15 -28.73 29.90
CA ILE A 263 7.89 -28.96 29.17
C ILE A 263 6.73 -29.11 30.13
N LEU A 264 6.90 -29.90 31.19
CA LEU A 264 5.86 -30.14 32.19
C LEU A 264 5.51 -28.84 32.95
N ALA A 265 6.49 -27.98 33.21
CA ALA A 265 6.25 -26.70 33.86
C ALA A 265 5.54 -25.72 32.92
N ALA A 266 5.98 -25.61 31.66
CA ALA A 266 5.32 -24.75 30.67
C ALA A 266 3.88 -25.25 30.40
N CYS A 267 3.73 -26.56 30.26
CA CYS A 267 2.64 -27.43 30.68
C CYS A 267 1.55 -26.85 31.59
N LEU A 268 1.84 -27.03 32.87
CA LEU A 268 0.96 -26.78 34.00
C LEU A 268 0.61 -25.29 34.14
N VAL A 269 1.56 -24.40 33.82
CA VAL A 269 1.38 -22.96 34.01
C VAL A 269 0.56 -22.34 32.88
N GLN A 270 0.73 -22.78 31.63
CA GLN A 270 0.17 -22.07 30.47
C GLN A 270 -0.99 -22.80 29.78
N ARG A 271 -1.27 -24.06 30.13
CA ARG A 271 -2.37 -24.87 29.55
C ARG A 271 -2.38 -24.93 28.02
N ARG A 272 -1.21 -24.81 27.37
CA ARG A 272 -1.04 -24.86 25.90
C ARG A 272 -0.49 -26.23 25.46
N PRO A 273 -0.69 -26.66 24.21
CA PRO A 273 -0.25 -27.98 23.73
C PRO A 273 1.27 -28.20 23.81
N LEU A 274 1.67 -29.30 24.46
CA LEU A 274 3.03 -29.70 24.86
C LEU A 274 4.07 -29.66 23.72
N LEU A 275 3.69 -30.14 22.55
CA LEU A 275 4.62 -30.44 21.46
C LEU A 275 4.83 -29.27 20.48
N ALA A 276 4.10 -28.17 20.68
CA ALA A 276 4.23 -26.96 19.86
C ALA A 276 5.56 -26.22 20.10
N ARG A 277 6.28 -26.59 21.16
CA ARG A 277 7.27 -25.74 21.84
C ARG A 277 8.71 -26.14 21.61
N TRP A 278 8.93 -27.32 21.04
CA TRP A 278 10.26 -27.80 20.63
C TRP A 278 10.56 -27.35 19.20
N GLY A 279 11.55 -26.47 19.07
CA GLY A 279 12.06 -26.06 17.78
C GLY A 279 12.39 -24.58 17.71
N ARG A 280 13.00 -24.21 16.58
CA ARG A 280 13.28 -22.83 16.21
C ARG A 280 11.97 -22.04 16.17
N ARG A 281 11.99 -20.81 16.67
CA ARG A 281 10.83 -19.91 16.59
C ARG A 281 10.86 -19.23 15.23
N THR A 282 9.88 -19.58 14.41
CA THR A 282 9.74 -19.02 13.07
C THR A 282 8.56 -18.06 13.06
N LEU A 283 8.83 -16.81 12.69
CA LEU A 283 7.85 -15.77 12.45
C LEU A 283 7.73 -15.55 10.95
N VAL A 284 6.53 -15.67 10.42
CA VAL A 284 6.22 -15.34 9.04
C VAL A 284 5.34 -14.12 8.99
N VAL A 285 5.83 -13.10 8.30
CA VAL A 285 5.11 -11.87 8.04
C VAL A 285 4.62 -11.92 6.60
N ALA A 286 3.32 -11.80 6.41
CA ALA A 286 2.70 -11.80 5.10
C ALA A 286 1.84 -10.57 4.88
N ASP A 287 2.21 -9.71 3.94
CA ASP A 287 1.46 -8.53 3.50
C ASP A 287 1.90 -8.18 2.08
N VAL A 288 1.50 -7.04 1.54
CA VAL A 288 2.00 -6.52 0.26
C VAL A 288 3.53 -6.42 0.27
N PRO A 289 4.19 -6.57 -0.89
CA PRO A 289 5.65 -6.77 -0.99
C PRO A 289 6.50 -5.82 -0.12
N TYR A 290 6.25 -4.51 -0.22
CA TYR A 290 7.05 -3.54 0.52
C TYR A 290 6.85 -3.63 2.04
N VAL A 291 5.63 -3.93 2.51
CA VAL A 291 5.31 -4.00 3.94
C VAL A 291 6.01 -5.21 4.55
N HIS A 292 5.81 -6.40 4.01
CA HIS A 292 6.39 -7.60 4.61
C HIS A 292 7.93 -7.57 4.55
N GLN A 293 8.54 -7.02 3.49
CA GLN A 293 9.99 -6.87 3.39
C GLN A 293 10.54 -5.87 4.42
N CYS A 294 9.86 -4.74 4.61
CA CYS A 294 10.26 -3.75 5.62
C CYS A 294 10.13 -4.32 7.04
N VAL A 295 9.03 -5.02 7.33
CA VAL A 295 8.82 -5.66 8.63
C VAL A 295 9.81 -6.80 8.87
N GLU A 296 10.08 -7.65 7.87
CA GLU A 296 11.08 -8.71 7.95
C GLU A 296 12.46 -8.16 8.32
N ALA A 297 12.92 -7.13 7.61
CA ALA A 297 14.17 -6.45 7.90
C ALA A 297 14.17 -5.78 9.29
N PHE A 298 13.05 -5.18 9.68
CA PHE A 298 12.88 -4.51 10.98
C PHE A 298 12.99 -5.51 12.15
N VAL A 299 12.23 -6.61 12.11
CA VAL A 299 12.23 -7.62 13.17
C VAL A 299 13.55 -8.37 13.22
N SER A 300 14.09 -8.77 12.07
CA SER A 300 15.41 -9.42 11.98
C SER A 300 16.49 -8.58 12.66
N LYS A 301 16.48 -7.26 12.42
CA LYS A 301 17.45 -6.36 13.03
C LYS A 301 17.23 -6.13 14.53
N MET A 302 15.98 -6.07 15.02
CA MET A 302 15.71 -6.00 16.47
C MET A 302 16.22 -7.22 17.23
N PHE A 303 16.21 -8.41 16.60
CA PHE A 303 16.71 -9.65 17.19
C PHE A 303 18.18 -9.95 16.86
N ALA A 304 18.91 -9.04 16.21
CA ALA A 304 20.29 -9.28 15.78
C ALA A 304 21.26 -9.55 16.94
N LEU A 305 21.00 -8.96 18.12
CA LEU A 305 21.78 -9.19 19.34
C LEU A 305 21.16 -10.23 20.28
N SER A 306 20.03 -10.83 19.89
CA SER A 306 19.38 -11.84 20.72
C SER A 306 20.23 -13.11 20.82
N TYR A 307 20.19 -13.75 21.99
CA TYR A 307 20.80 -15.05 22.19
C TYR A 307 20.10 -16.10 21.30
N GLY A 308 20.83 -17.08 20.78
CA GLY A 308 20.26 -18.11 19.89
C GLY A 308 19.01 -18.79 20.46
N ILE A 309 18.97 -19.02 21.77
CA ILE A 309 17.82 -19.62 22.48
C ILE A 309 16.57 -18.72 22.56
N ALA A 310 16.72 -17.42 22.35
CA ALA A 310 15.64 -16.42 22.33
C ALA A 310 15.58 -15.67 20.98
N SER A 311 16.18 -16.26 19.95
CA SER A 311 16.18 -15.73 18.60
C SER A 311 14.93 -16.16 17.84
N VAL A 312 14.55 -15.35 16.86
CA VAL A 312 13.42 -15.63 15.97
C VAL A 312 13.94 -15.60 14.55
N GLU A 313 13.61 -16.64 13.78
CA GLU A 313 13.78 -16.63 12.34
C GLU A 313 12.60 -15.93 11.70
N VAL A 314 12.87 -14.88 10.93
CA VAL A 314 11.83 -14.07 10.31
C VAL A 314 11.83 -14.34 8.81
N HIS A 315 10.64 -14.60 8.26
CA HIS A 315 10.44 -14.73 6.81
C HIS A 315 9.33 -13.80 6.35
N GLY A 316 9.52 -13.22 5.16
CA GLY A 316 8.50 -12.43 4.47
C GLY A 316 7.93 -13.14 3.25
N ALA A 317 6.62 -13.03 3.04
CA ALA A 317 5.97 -13.45 1.80
C ALA A 317 4.76 -12.60 1.40
N ASN A 318 4.46 -12.54 0.09
CA ASN A 318 3.20 -11.99 -0.38
C ASN A 318 2.08 -13.03 -0.21
N PRO A 319 1.06 -12.78 0.63
CA PRO A 319 -0.01 -13.73 0.91
C PRO A 319 -0.94 -13.99 -0.28
N ALA A 320 -1.00 -13.08 -1.25
CA ALA A 320 -1.82 -13.21 -2.45
C ALA A 320 -1.12 -13.97 -3.60
N ASP A 321 0.18 -14.25 -3.48
CA ASP A 321 0.99 -14.80 -4.57
C ASP A 321 1.80 -16.00 -4.07
N HIS A 322 2.94 -15.74 -3.44
CA HIS A 322 3.92 -16.79 -3.18
C HIS A 322 3.97 -17.28 -1.73
N LEU A 323 3.10 -16.83 -0.81
CA LEU A 323 3.08 -17.35 0.57
C LEU A 323 2.87 -18.86 0.61
N VAL A 324 1.91 -19.35 -0.18
CA VAL A 324 1.58 -20.77 -0.25
C VAL A 324 2.79 -21.56 -0.71
N HIS A 325 3.34 -21.20 -1.87
CA HIS A 325 4.46 -21.94 -2.46
C HIS A 325 5.77 -21.79 -1.68
N LYS A 326 6.05 -20.59 -1.14
CA LYS A 326 7.31 -20.29 -0.46
C LYS A 326 7.35 -20.82 0.97
N PHE A 327 6.22 -20.85 1.69
CA PHE A 327 6.26 -21.07 3.14
C PHE A 327 5.32 -22.14 3.67
N THR A 328 4.21 -22.50 3.01
CA THR A 328 3.28 -23.48 3.63
C THR A 328 3.94 -24.82 3.95
N HIS A 329 4.86 -25.29 3.10
CA HIS A 329 5.65 -26.50 3.34
C HIS A 329 6.67 -26.37 4.50
N CYS A 330 6.98 -25.15 4.93
CA CYS A 330 7.83 -24.83 6.08
C CYS A 330 7.05 -24.52 7.36
N VAL A 331 5.71 -24.54 7.31
CA VAL A 331 4.88 -24.32 8.51
C VAL A 331 5.11 -25.48 9.47
N ALA A 332 5.88 -25.18 10.52
CA ALA A 332 6.15 -26.10 11.60
C ALA A 332 5.35 -25.73 12.85
N ARG A 333 5.45 -26.59 13.85
CA ARG A 333 4.89 -26.35 15.18
C ARG A 333 5.46 -25.08 15.80
N GLY A 334 4.59 -24.27 16.40
CA GLY A 334 5.00 -23.01 17.03
C GLY A 334 5.34 -21.89 16.05
N THR A 335 5.06 -22.06 14.75
CA THR A 335 5.14 -20.97 13.77
C THR A 335 4.15 -19.87 14.13
N LEU A 336 4.63 -18.64 14.15
CA LEU A 336 3.81 -17.43 14.32
C LEU A 336 3.58 -16.84 12.93
N LEU A 337 2.31 -16.69 12.53
CA LEU A 337 1.93 -16.17 11.23
C LEU A 337 1.23 -14.81 11.41
N ALA A 338 1.91 -13.73 11.04
CA ALA A 338 1.40 -12.36 11.05
C ALA A 338 0.95 -11.95 9.65
N ILE A 339 -0.34 -11.78 9.43
CA ILE A 339 -0.91 -11.50 8.10
C ILE A 339 -1.56 -10.12 8.07
N GLY A 340 -1.08 -9.25 7.20
CA GLY A 340 -1.78 -8.03 6.82
C GLY A 340 -2.91 -8.35 5.84
N ARG A 341 -4.11 -7.87 6.16
CA ARG A 341 -5.30 -8.02 5.32
C ARG A 341 -5.68 -6.68 4.71
N PRO A 342 -5.83 -6.60 3.38
CA PRO A 342 -6.39 -5.42 2.75
C PRO A 342 -7.88 -5.30 3.12
N ASP A 343 -8.44 -4.11 3.01
CA ASP A 343 -9.83 -3.87 3.41
C ASP A 343 -10.82 -4.40 2.35
N GLY A 344 -11.20 -5.68 2.41
CA GLY A 344 -12.16 -6.28 1.46
C GLY A 344 -13.63 -5.86 1.67
N ARG A 345 -13.85 -4.68 2.27
CA ARG A 345 -15.08 -3.90 2.08
C ARG A 345 -15.00 -3.02 0.82
N LEU A 346 -13.79 -2.76 0.30
CA LEU A 346 -13.55 -2.09 -0.98
C LEU A 346 -13.60 -3.10 -2.13
N TYR A 347 -14.10 -2.68 -3.30
CA TYR A 347 -14.32 -3.55 -4.46
C TYR A 347 -13.03 -4.20 -4.93
N SER A 348 -12.02 -3.39 -5.22
CA SER A 348 -10.74 -3.84 -5.76
C SER A 348 -9.98 -4.82 -4.84
N PRO A 349 -9.80 -4.59 -3.53
CA PRO A 349 -9.08 -5.53 -2.67
C PRO A 349 -9.93 -6.69 -2.14
N THR A 350 -11.23 -6.79 -2.44
CA THR A 350 -12.06 -7.92 -1.93
C THR A 350 -11.54 -9.26 -2.42
N MET A 351 -11.12 -9.34 -3.69
CA MET A 351 -10.49 -10.55 -4.21
C MET A 351 -9.17 -10.85 -3.51
N ALA A 352 -8.33 -9.83 -3.28
CA ALA A 352 -7.07 -9.99 -2.57
C ALA A 352 -7.28 -10.47 -1.12
N GLU A 353 -8.23 -9.91 -0.37
CA GLU A 353 -8.58 -10.38 0.96
C GLU A 353 -9.01 -11.86 0.94
N SER A 354 -9.83 -12.24 -0.04
CA SER A 354 -10.32 -13.61 -0.18
C SER A 354 -9.19 -14.61 -0.47
N TRP A 355 -8.24 -14.26 -1.36
CA TRP A 355 -7.06 -15.08 -1.62
C TRP A 355 -6.17 -15.23 -0.40
N ILE A 356 -5.99 -14.15 0.38
CA ILE A 356 -5.23 -14.18 1.62
C ILE A 356 -5.88 -15.11 2.66
N LEU A 357 -7.20 -15.06 2.80
CA LEU A 357 -7.93 -15.97 3.69
C LEU A 357 -7.85 -17.42 3.24
N LEU A 358 -7.85 -17.69 1.93
CA LEU A 358 -7.67 -19.03 1.39
C LEU A 358 -6.24 -19.56 1.62
N GLY A 359 -5.22 -18.74 1.37
CA GLY A 359 -3.83 -19.11 1.67
C GLY A 359 -3.60 -19.34 3.16
N LEU A 360 -4.27 -18.55 4.01
CA LEU A 360 -4.28 -18.77 5.46
C LEU A 360 -4.92 -20.12 5.84
N LEU A 361 -6.06 -20.46 5.23
CA LEU A 361 -6.72 -21.74 5.47
C LEU A 361 -5.77 -22.90 5.13
N GLN A 362 -5.09 -22.83 3.98
CA GLN A 362 -4.10 -23.83 3.58
C GLN A 362 -2.94 -23.93 4.60
N ALA A 363 -2.42 -22.79 5.08
CA ALA A 363 -1.37 -22.78 6.09
C ALA A 363 -1.84 -23.39 7.43
N LYS A 364 -3.11 -23.20 7.81
CA LYS A 364 -3.65 -23.71 9.08
C LYS A 364 -4.04 -25.19 9.02
N VAL A 365 -4.38 -25.71 7.85
CA VAL A 365 -4.62 -27.15 7.63
C VAL A 365 -3.35 -27.96 7.87
N ILE A 366 -2.17 -27.36 7.69
CA ILE A 366 -0.89 -28.00 7.99
C ILE A 366 -0.72 -28.04 9.52
N ALA A 367 -1.17 -29.14 10.10
CA ALA A 367 -1.04 -29.43 11.51
C ALA A 367 -0.09 -30.61 11.71
N SER A 368 0.82 -30.49 12.67
CA SER A 368 1.70 -31.58 13.07
C SER A 368 1.41 -31.93 14.53
N LEU A 369 0.97 -33.17 14.80
CA LEU A 369 0.46 -33.62 16.11
C LEU A 369 -0.61 -32.70 16.70
N GLY A 370 -1.56 -32.27 15.86
CA GLY A 370 -2.69 -31.43 16.28
C GLY A 370 -2.34 -29.98 16.61
N SER A 371 -1.07 -29.57 16.55
CA SER A 371 -0.69 -28.17 16.72
C SER A 371 -0.71 -27.45 15.37
N GLN A 372 -1.49 -26.38 15.30
CA GLN A 372 -1.56 -25.45 14.17
C GLN A 372 -0.66 -24.22 14.41
N PRO A 373 -0.29 -23.46 13.36
CA PRO A 373 0.36 -22.17 13.55
C PRO A 373 -0.53 -21.19 14.31
N GLU A 374 0.06 -20.33 15.13
CA GLU A 374 -0.67 -19.22 15.75
C GLU A 374 -0.81 -18.09 14.73
N VAL A 375 -2.05 -17.76 14.40
CA VAL A 375 -2.37 -16.81 13.33
C VAL A 375 -2.86 -15.51 13.92
N LEU A 376 -2.11 -14.44 13.67
CA LEU A 376 -2.55 -13.09 13.92
C LEU A 376 -2.80 -12.38 12.59
N THR A 377 -3.99 -11.81 12.44
CA THR A 377 -4.31 -11.00 11.26
C THR A 377 -4.51 -9.55 11.67
N LEU A 378 -4.15 -8.63 10.77
CA LEU A 378 -4.14 -7.20 11.02
C LEU A 378 -4.73 -6.47 9.82
N GLY A 379 -5.78 -5.67 10.02
CA GLY A 379 -6.45 -4.96 8.92
C GLY A 379 -7.64 -4.12 9.38
N HIS A 380 -8.34 -3.49 8.44
CA HIS A 380 -9.44 -2.56 8.72
C HIS A 380 -10.82 -3.22 8.71
N ASN A 381 -10.95 -4.34 8.00
CA ASN A 381 -12.19 -5.11 7.95
C ASN A 381 -12.35 -5.93 9.24
N PRO A 382 -13.38 -5.68 10.09
CA PRO A 382 -13.55 -6.39 11.36
C PRO A 382 -13.96 -7.86 11.19
N PHE A 383 -14.18 -8.34 9.97
CA PHE A 383 -14.56 -9.71 9.70
C PHE A 383 -13.49 -10.70 10.17
N THR A 384 -13.90 -11.66 11.01
CA THR A 384 -13.05 -12.74 11.52
C THR A 384 -13.59 -14.11 11.16
N ASN A 385 -12.70 -15.08 11.00
CA ASN A 385 -13.01 -16.49 10.77
C ASN A 385 -12.40 -17.34 11.90
N GLU A 386 -12.91 -18.56 12.12
CA GLU A 386 -12.43 -19.54 13.11
C GLU A 386 -10.94 -19.91 12.94
N TYR A 387 -10.41 -19.71 11.74
CA TYR A 387 -9.01 -19.94 11.43
C TYR A 387 -8.07 -18.87 12.00
N ILE A 388 -8.58 -17.73 12.44
CA ILE A 388 -7.79 -16.61 12.96
C ILE A 388 -7.71 -16.72 14.49
N THR A 389 -6.50 -16.77 15.05
CA THR A 389 -6.32 -16.86 16.52
C THR A 389 -6.51 -15.50 17.18
N THR A 390 -6.01 -14.44 16.55
CA THR A 390 -6.21 -13.06 16.99
C THR A 390 -6.36 -12.16 15.79
N HIS A 391 -7.39 -11.32 15.78
CA HIS A 391 -7.58 -10.32 14.75
C HIS A 391 -7.48 -8.93 15.38
N LEU A 392 -6.54 -8.12 14.88
CA LEU A 392 -6.36 -6.74 15.31
C LEU A 392 -6.99 -5.81 14.28
N VAL A 393 -8.08 -5.16 14.69
CA VAL A 393 -8.81 -4.21 13.85
C VAL A 393 -8.15 -2.84 13.98
N LEU A 394 -7.68 -2.32 12.85
CA LEU A 394 -7.10 -0.98 12.75
C LEU A 394 -8.18 0.12 12.77
N PRO A 395 -7.84 1.35 13.20
CA PRO A 395 -8.75 2.47 13.14
C PRO A 395 -9.17 2.70 11.69
N THR A 396 -10.46 2.93 11.47
CA THR A 396 -10.97 3.26 10.14
C THR A 396 -11.47 4.70 10.16
N THR A 397 -11.04 5.48 9.19
CA THR A 397 -11.43 6.87 8.98
C THR A 397 -12.76 6.98 8.24
N ARG A 398 -13.36 5.85 7.83
CA ARG A 398 -14.71 5.87 7.27
C ARG A 398 -15.72 6.25 8.35
N PRO A 399 -16.67 7.15 8.03
CA PRO A 399 -17.74 7.52 8.95
C PRO A 399 -18.60 6.29 9.28
N LYS A 400 -18.37 5.71 10.46
CA LYS A 400 -19.08 4.52 10.96
C LYS A 400 -20.52 4.77 11.40
N ALA A 401 -20.98 6.02 11.51
CA ALA A 401 -21.88 6.32 12.63
C ALA A 401 -23.38 6.47 12.34
N ASN A 402 -23.89 7.04 11.24
CA ASN A 402 -25.32 7.46 11.23
C ASN A 402 -26.19 7.07 10.02
N LEU A 403 -25.63 6.54 8.92
CA LEU A 403 -26.43 6.17 7.74
C LEU A 403 -26.66 4.65 7.60
N ASP A 404 -25.94 3.85 8.37
CA ASP A 404 -25.86 2.38 8.28
C ASP A 404 -27.17 1.66 8.69
N ARG A 405 -28.17 2.37 9.24
CA ARG A 405 -29.49 1.79 9.57
C ARG A 405 -30.58 2.05 8.53
N ALA A 406 -30.60 3.22 7.90
CA ALA A 406 -31.69 3.59 6.98
C ALA A 406 -31.46 3.06 5.56
N CYS A 407 -30.23 3.18 5.03
CA CYS A 407 -29.90 2.65 3.71
C CYS A 407 -29.81 1.11 3.71
N CYS A 408 -29.31 0.49 4.79
CA CYS A 408 -29.24 -0.97 4.90
C CYS A 408 -30.62 -1.63 4.93
N ALA A 409 -31.65 -1.00 5.52
CA ALA A 409 -33.00 -1.56 5.57
C ALA A 409 -33.67 -1.60 4.18
N VAL A 410 -33.60 -0.50 3.43
CA VAL A 410 -34.20 -0.39 2.08
C VAL A 410 -33.42 -1.26 1.07
N LEU A 411 -32.11 -1.36 1.21
CA LEU A 411 -31.28 -2.15 0.30
C LEU A 411 -31.37 -3.65 0.58
N ALA A 412 -31.55 -4.06 1.84
CA ALA A 412 -31.82 -5.46 2.21
C ALA A 412 -33.14 -5.96 1.58
N GLU A 413 -34.15 -5.10 1.50
CA GLU A 413 -35.44 -5.39 0.86
C GLU A 413 -35.30 -5.57 -0.67
N LEU A 414 -34.48 -4.72 -1.30
CA LEU A 414 -34.22 -4.78 -2.75
C LEU A 414 -33.31 -5.96 -3.13
N LEU A 415 -32.37 -6.35 -2.27
CA LEU A 415 -31.50 -7.51 -2.46
C LEU A 415 -32.21 -8.84 -2.17
N GLN A 416 -33.21 -8.87 -1.29
CA GLN A 416 -34.13 -10.01 -1.15
C GLN A 416 -34.95 -10.24 -2.42
N SER A 417 -35.29 -9.17 -3.17
CA SER A 417 -35.98 -9.32 -4.46
C SER A 417 -35.08 -9.91 -5.56
N LEU A 418 -33.76 -9.70 -5.50
CA LEU A 418 -32.78 -10.23 -6.45
C LEU A 418 -32.37 -11.68 -6.15
N ASP A 419 -32.46 -12.14 -4.90
CA ASP A 419 -32.24 -13.55 -4.51
C ASP A 419 -33.26 -14.51 -5.17
N HIS A 420 -34.36 -14.00 -5.72
CA HIS A 420 -35.35 -14.78 -6.47
C HIS A 420 -35.01 -14.95 -7.96
N SER A 421 -33.92 -14.36 -8.45
CA SER A 421 -33.45 -14.58 -9.82
C SER A 421 -32.52 -15.81 -9.88
N GLU A 422 -33.00 -16.91 -10.44
CA GLU A 422 -32.20 -18.13 -10.63
C GLU A 422 -30.99 -17.85 -11.52
N GLY A 423 -29.77 -18.02 -10.98
CA GLY A 423 -28.52 -18.00 -11.76
C GLY A 423 -27.44 -17.00 -11.31
N ALA A 424 -27.68 -16.16 -10.30
CA ALA A 424 -26.66 -15.24 -9.82
C ALA A 424 -25.59 -15.94 -8.96
N ASN A 425 -24.30 -15.70 -9.26
CA ASN A 425 -23.19 -16.23 -8.47
C ASN A 425 -23.22 -15.65 -7.05
N PRO A 426 -23.37 -16.48 -6.00
CA PRO A 426 -23.55 -16.02 -4.62
C PRO A 426 -22.36 -15.20 -4.10
N ASN A 427 -21.14 -15.44 -4.59
CA ASN A 427 -19.96 -14.64 -4.22
C ASN A 427 -19.96 -13.26 -4.89
N ALA A 428 -20.43 -13.17 -6.14
CA ALA A 428 -20.60 -11.89 -6.84
C ALA A 428 -21.73 -11.07 -6.21
N LEU A 429 -22.81 -11.73 -5.79
CA LEU A 429 -23.91 -11.10 -5.07
C LEU A 429 -23.47 -10.63 -3.67
N HIS A 430 -22.66 -11.43 -2.96
CA HIS A 430 -22.12 -11.05 -1.64
C HIS A 430 -21.10 -9.90 -1.74
N ALA A 431 -20.28 -9.86 -2.79
CA ALA A 431 -19.42 -8.73 -3.09
C ALA A 431 -20.25 -7.49 -3.45
N ALA A 432 -21.20 -7.59 -4.38
CA ALA A 432 -22.10 -6.48 -4.74
C ALA A 432 -22.88 -5.94 -3.52
N ARG A 433 -23.36 -6.82 -2.63
CA ARG A 433 -23.96 -6.47 -1.32
C ARG A 433 -23.03 -5.62 -0.45
N ARG A 434 -21.73 -5.94 -0.39
CA ARG A 434 -20.74 -5.19 0.39
C ARG A 434 -20.34 -3.86 -0.25
N HIS A 435 -20.29 -3.78 -1.58
CA HIS A 435 -19.80 -2.61 -2.30
C HIS A 435 -20.83 -1.51 -2.47
N PHE A 436 -22.10 -1.87 -2.65
CA PHE A 436 -23.17 -0.88 -2.82
C PHE A 436 -23.40 -0.04 -1.54
N LEU A 437 -23.12 -0.61 -0.37
CA LEU A 437 -23.14 0.08 0.92
C LEU A 437 -21.93 1.00 1.15
N ALA A 438 -20.84 0.81 0.40
CA ALA A 438 -19.58 1.52 0.60
C ALA A 438 -19.40 2.76 -0.29
N GLY A 439 -19.92 2.73 -1.52
CA GLY A 439 -19.67 3.78 -2.54
C GLY A 439 -20.43 5.09 -2.33
N THR A 440 -21.64 5.06 -1.78
CA THR A 440 -22.52 6.24 -1.63
C THR A 440 -22.10 7.20 -0.50
N LEU A 441 -21.14 6.80 0.35
CA LEU A 441 -20.79 7.51 1.58
C LEU A 441 -19.53 8.40 1.49
N LEU A 442 -18.61 8.12 0.56
CA LEU A 442 -17.37 8.89 0.40
C LEU A 442 -17.59 10.26 -0.26
N SER A 443 -18.57 10.35 -1.18
CA SER A 443 -18.84 11.56 -1.95
C SER A 443 -19.33 12.74 -1.09
N ASN A 444 -20.16 12.51 -0.07
CA ASN A 444 -20.72 13.60 0.74
C ASN A 444 -19.70 14.26 1.68
N ALA A 445 -18.81 13.49 2.30
CA ALA A 445 -17.81 14.03 3.23
C ALA A 445 -16.67 14.76 2.49
N ALA A 446 -16.23 14.21 1.36
CA ALA A 446 -15.25 14.86 0.48
C ALA A 446 -15.78 16.20 -0.06
N VAL A 447 -17.03 16.24 -0.54
CA VAL A 447 -17.67 17.46 -1.06
C VAL A 447 -17.80 18.54 0.01
N GLN A 448 -18.19 18.21 1.24
CA GLN A 448 -18.25 19.20 2.34
C GLN A 448 -16.86 19.71 2.73
N ALA A 449 -15.84 18.85 2.70
CA ALA A 449 -14.45 19.26 2.93
C ALA A 449 -13.91 20.16 1.81
N VAL A 450 -14.26 19.89 0.54
CA VAL A 450 -13.90 20.71 -0.62
C VAL A 450 -14.60 22.07 -0.59
N HIS A 451 -15.90 22.13 -0.29
CA HIS A 451 -16.65 23.38 -0.20
C HIS A 451 -16.06 24.29 0.89
N LYS A 452 -15.74 23.71 2.05
CA LYS A 452 -15.10 24.41 3.16
C LYS A 452 -13.67 24.84 2.83
N HIS A 453 -12.88 24.00 2.16
CA HIS A 453 -11.53 24.36 1.74
C HIS A 453 -11.54 25.48 0.69
N HIS A 454 -12.48 25.45 -0.26
CA HIS A 454 -12.63 26.48 -1.28
C HIS A 454 -13.05 27.82 -0.66
N SER A 455 -14.00 27.82 0.29
CA SER A 455 -14.36 29.04 1.03
C SER A 455 -13.21 29.58 1.87
N ASP A 456 -12.43 28.70 2.52
CA ASP A 456 -11.34 29.09 3.41
C ASP A 456 -10.07 29.56 2.67
N THR A 457 -9.85 29.09 1.43
CA THR A 457 -8.64 29.37 0.63
C THR A 457 -8.85 30.52 -0.36
N PHE A 458 -10.05 30.65 -0.92
CA PHE A 458 -10.35 31.62 -1.98
C PHE A 458 -11.39 32.67 -1.59
N GLY A 459 -12.13 32.49 -0.49
CA GLY A 459 -13.14 33.46 -0.03
C GLY A 459 -12.59 34.67 0.73
N ALA A 460 -11.32 34.65 1.16
CA ALA A 460 -10.74 35.69 2.02
C ALA A 460 -10.09 36.87 1.27
N SER A 461 -10.20 36.95 -0.07
CA SER A 461 -9.47 37.95 -0.86
C SER A 461 -10.33 38.95 -1.64
N MET A 462 -11.60 39.17 -1.27
CA MET A 462 -12.47 40.09 -2.01
C MET A 462 -13.11 41.25 -1.23
N ASP A 463 -12.83 41.42 0.07
CA ASP A 463 -13.51 42.45 0.88
C ASP A 463 -12.56 43.36 1.69
N GLU A 464 -11.48 43.84 1.06
CA GLU A 464 -10.81 45.06 1.52
C GLU A 464 -10.87 46.14 0.43
N ARG A 465 -11.97 46.90 0.43
CA ARG A 465 -11.97 48.25 -0.13
C ARG A 465 -11.63 49.25 0.98
N PRO A 466 -10.81 50.28 0.70
CA PRO A 466 -10.46 51.30 1.67
C PRO A 466 -11.69 52.17 2.03
N PRO A 467 -11.72 52.78 3.23
CA PRO A 467 -12.87 53.54 3.70
C PRO A 467 -13.12 54.78 2.83
N GLY A 468 -14.39 54.95 2.46
CA GLY A 468 -14.87 55.92 1.49
C GLY A 468 -15.06 57.34 2.01
N VAL A 469 -15.05 58.26 1.05
CA VAL A 469 -15.62 59.60 1.12
C VAL A 469 -17.12 59.50 0.83
N GLU A 470 -17.92 60.11 1.70
CA GLU A 470 -19.38 60.17 1.66
C GLU A 470 -19.91 60.93 0.44
N HIS A 471 -21.02 60.48 -0.15
CA HIS A 471 -22.05 61.34 -0.73
C HIS A 471 -23.42 60.66 -0.64
N GLY A 472 -24.39 61.41 -0.13
CA GLY A 472 -25.77 60.97 0.11
C GLY A 472 -26.76 61.32 -1.01
N GLY A 473 -28.02 60.93 -0.77
CA GLY A 473 -29.20 61.14 -1.62
C GLY A 473 -29.84 59.79 -1.93
N GLY A 474 -31.00 59.44 -1.37
CA GLY A 474 -32.35 59.89 -1.79
C GLY A 474 -32.78 59.02 -3.01
N CYS A 475 -33.91 58.32 -3.09
CA CYS A 475 -35.27 58.59 -2.64
C CYS A 475 -36.09 57.28 -2.70
N ALA A 476 -37.31 57.36 -2.16
CA ALA A 476 -38.32 56.32 -2.01
C ALA A 476 -39.17 56.04 -3.26
N GLY A 477 -39.89 54.91 -3.22
CA GLY A 477 -41.03 54.52 -4.08
C GLY A 477 -41.01 52.99 -4.29
N GLY A 478 -41.97 52.15 -3.90
CA GLY A 478 -43.40 52.32 -3.63
C GLY A 478 -44.21 51.78 -4.82
N LEU A 479 -44.98 50.70 -4.63
CA LEU A 479 -46.13 50.10 -5.39
C LEU A 479 -46.05 48.55 -5.33
N GLU A 480 -46.93 47.80 -4.63
CA GLU A 480 -48.34 47.42 -4.93
C GLU A 480 -48.54 46.88 -6.36
N ALA A 481 -49.31 45.83 -6.71
CA ALA A 481 -50.16 44.85 -6.03
C ALA A 481 -50.61 43.78 -7.08
N GLY A 482 -51.27 42.69 -6.63
CA GLY A 482 -52.12 41.79 -7.45
C GLY A 482 -51.48 40.43 -7.76
N GLY A 483 -52.08 39.26 -7.49
CA GLY A 483 -53.47 38.89 -7.24
C GLY A 483 -54.01 38.11 -8.46
N GLY A 484 -54.23 36.79 -8.34
CA GLY A 484 -55.11 36.06 -9.27
C GLY A 484 -54.72 34.62 -9.66
N SER A 485 -55.43 33.66 -9.06
CA SER A 485 -56.08 32.47 -9.67
C SER A 485 -55.26 31.40 -10.42
N GLU A 486 -55.23 30.20 -9.80
CA GLU A 486 -55.35 28.86 -10.41
C GLU A 486 -56.54 28.75 -11.40
N PRO A 487 -56.61 27.78 -12.37
CA PRO A 487 -56.45 26.35 -12.08
C PRO A 487 -55.88 25.41 -13.19
N SER A 488 -55.51 24.21 -12.73
CA SER A 488 -55.56 22.88 -13.37
C SER A 488 -55.39 22.75 -14.91
N ASN A 489 -54.42 21.91 -15.35
CA ASN A 489 -54.75 20.70 -16.10
C ASN A 489 -53.56 19.76 -16.45
N LEU A 490 -53.85 18.47 -16.21
CA LEU A 490 -53.52 17.28 -17.02
C LEU A 490 -52.07 16.75 -17.09
N ALA A 491 -51.94 15.61 -16.43
CA ALA A 491 -50.88 14.63 -16.56
C ALA A 491 -50.68 14.15 -18.01
N ARG A 492 -49.48 14.33 -18.53
CA ARG A 492 -49.00 13.70 -19.76
C ARG A 492 -48.12 12.50 -19.38
N LYS A 493 -48.50 11.28 -19.81
CA LYS A 493 -47.60 10.12 -19.77
C LYS A 493 -46.46 10.36 -20.77
N PRO A 494 -45.19 10.14 -20.40
CA PRO A 494 -44.09 10.31 -21.34
C PRO A 494 -44.17 9.23 -22.43
N THR A 495 -43.90 9.62 -23.67
CA THR A 495 -43.89 8.72 -24.83
C THR A 495 -42.46 8.38 -25.23
N LEU A 496 -42.24 7.23 -25.87
CA LEU A 496 -40.91 6.72 -26.27
C LEU A 496 -40.11 7.70 -27.14
N ALA A 497 -40.78 8.64 -27.82
CA ALA A 497 -40.15 9.70 -28.62
C ALA A 497 -39.41 10.76 -27.79
N ASP A 498 -39.78 10.95 -26.51
CA ASP A 498 -39.16 11.95 -25.63
C ASP A 498 -37.74 11.54 -25.17
N LEU A 499 -37.30 10.32 -25.49
CA LEU A 499 -36.00 9.73 -25.11
C LEU A 499 -34.99 9.63 -26.26
N THR A 500 -35.37 9.90 -27.51
CA THR A 500 -34.56 9.58 -28.70
C THR A 500 -33.94 10.75 -29.45
N ASP A 501 -34.19 12.00 -29.06
CA ASP A 501 -33.65 13.16 -29.78
C ASP A 501 -32.27 13.61 -29.26
N THR A 502 -31.22 12.90 -29.69
CA THR A 502 -29.87 13.45 -29.91
C THR A 502 -29.23 12.77 -31.13
N PRO A 503 -28.61 13.51 -32.07
CA PRO A 503 -28.26 12.95 -33.38
C PRO A 503 -26.99 12.10 -33.30
N LEU A 504 -27.10 10.80 -33.58
CA LEU A 504 -25.96 9.92 -33.80
C LEU A 504 -25.66 9.84 -35.30
N GLY A 505 -24.49 10.37 -35.67
CA GLY A 505 -23.93 10.26 -37.02
C GLY A 505 -23.63 8.79 -37.39
N GLY A 506 -24.10 8.39 -38.56
CA GLY A 506 -23.90 7.05 -39.10
C GLY A 506 -22.47 6.82 -39.61
N PHE A 507 -21.93 5.63 -39.34
CA PHE A 507 -20.80 5.08 -40.09
C PHE A 507 -21.04 3.61 -40.42
N GLY A 508 -21.01 3.32 -41.72
CA GLY A 508 -21.25 2.01 -42.30
C GLY A 508 -20.07 1.06 -42.14
N SER A 509 -20.39 -0.22 -41.93
CA SER A 509 -19.42 -1.30 -41.87
C SER A 509 -18.91 -1.67 -43.27
N ARG A 510 -17.59 -1.83 -43.43
CA ARG A 510 -17.01 -2.61 -44.53
C ARG A 510 -16.38 -3.88 -43.94
N ARG A 511 -17.04 -5.02 -44.18
CA ARG A 511 -16.46 -6.35 -44.04
C ARG A 511 -15.38 -6.54 -45.11
N ARG A 512 -14.21 -7.07 -44.72
CA ARG A 512 -13.32 -7.77 -45.65
C ARG A 512 -12.88 -9.09 -45.05
N SER A 513 -13.39 -10.15 -45.65
CA SER A 513 -12.97 -11.54 -45.50
C SER A 513 -11.60 -11.73 -46.17
N MET A 514 -10.70 -12.49 -45.54
CA MET A 514 -9.74 -13.31 -46.28
C MET A 514 -9.45 -14.62 -45.55
N ARG A 515 -9.52 -15.69 -46.36
CA ARG A 515 -9.15 -17.08 -46.12
C ARG A 515 -7.62 -17.26 -46.07
N GLY A 516 -7.20 -18.29 -45.34
CA GLY A 516 -6.37 -19.36 -45.91
C GLY A 516 -5.02 -19.64 -45.24
N GLY A 517 -4.73 -20.94 -45.06
CA GLY A 517 -3.36 -21.46 -45.12
C GLY A 517 -2.95 -22.37 -43.96
N ALA A 518 -3.10 -23.68 -44.15
CA ALA A 518 -2.49 -24.74 -43.33
C ALA A 518 -1.01 -24.94 -43.69
N GLY A 519 -0.22 -25.45 -42.73
CA GLY A 519 1.14 -25.95 -42.97
C GLY A 519 1.75 -26.56 -41.70
N GLU A 520 1.91 -27.89 -41.71
CA GLU A 520 2.59 -28.71 -40.70
C GLU A 520 4.12 -28.56 -40.76
N GLY A 521 4.82 -28.82 -39.64
CA GLY A 521 6.27 -28.99 -39.62
C GLY A 521 6.89 -29.18 -38.22
N LEU A 522 7.43 -30.38 -38.00
CA LEU A 522 7.99 -30.94 -36.76
C LEU A 522 9.23 -30.24 -36.13
N GLN A 523 9.34 -30.44 -34.80
CA GLN A 523 10.52 -30.88 -34.01
C GLN A 523 11.24 -29.93 -33.02
N ARG A 524 11.26 -30.44 -31.77
CA ARG A 524 12.26 -30.38 -30.67
C ARG A 524 12.28 -29.20 -29.68
N SER A 525 11.59 -29.49 -28.57
CA SER A 525 11.90 -29.28 -27.14
C SER A 525 13.22 -28.58 -26.74
N ASP A 526 13.09 -27.40 -26.16
CA ASP A 526 13.76 -26.98 -24.92
C ASP A 526 12.82 -26.01 -24.17
N SER A 527 12.33 -26.43 -23.00
CA SER A 527 11.33 -25.68 -22.23
C SER A 527 12.00 -24.64 -21.32
N VAL A 528 12.24 -23.45 -21.88
CA VAL A 528 12.40 -22.21 -21.12
C VAL A 528 11.04 -21.51 -21.18
N LEU A 529 10.33 -21.43 -20.05
CA LEU A 529 9.08 -20.68 -19.95
C LEU A 529 9.38 -19.16 -19.95
N SER A 530 9.60 -18.61 -21.15
CA SER A 530 9.32 -17.21 -21.44
C SER A 530 7.82 -17.08 -21.73
N TYR A 531 7.05 -16.54 -20.80
CA TYR A 531 5.71 -16.06 -21.15
C TYR A 531 5.82 -14.63 -21.66
N GLY A 532 5.39 -14.47 -22.92
CA GLY A 532 5.49 -13.28 -23.72
C GLY A 532 4.74 -12.10 -23.12
N ALA A 533 5.42 -10.96 -23.12
CA ALA A 533 4.79 -9.65 -23.07
C ALA A 533 4.30 -9.33 -24.48
N ASP A 534 3.05 -9.69 -24.78
CA ASP A 534 2.32 -9.08 -25.90
C ASP A 534 1.51 -7.90 -25.39
N SER A 535 1.91 -6.74 -25.91
CA SER A 535 1.31 -5.43 -25.75
C SER A 535 -0.14 -5.39 -26.20
N HIS A 536 -1.03 -4.87 -25.36
CA HIS A 536 -2.23 -4.19 -25.80
C HIS A 536 -2.24 -2.76 -25.28
N VAL A 537 -1.80 -1.84 -26.13
CA VAL A 537 -2.23 -0.45 -26.14
C VAL A 537 -3.57 -0.43 -26.86
N LEU A 538 -4.65 -0.03 -26.19
CA LEU A 538 -5.93 0.27 -26.83
C LEU A 538 -6.82 1.10 -25.90
N GLY A 539 -7.38 2.17 -26.45
CA GLY A 539 -8.67 2.71 -26.01
C GLY A 539 -8.65 4.10 -25.40
N GLU A 540 -8.72 5.12 -26.24
CA GLU A 540 -9.26 6.42 -25.86
C GLU A 540 -10.68 6.23 -25.28
N HIS A 541 -10.91 6.69 -24.05
CA HIS A 541 -12.26 6.91 -23.53
C HIS A 541 -12.36 8.31 -22.94
N ARG A 542 -13.26 9.09 -23.54
CA ARG A 542 -13.71 10.41 -23.06
C ARG A 542 -14.65 10.21 -21.88
N LEU A 543 -14.61 11.09 -20.88
CA LEU A 543 -15.80 11.64 -20.21
C LEU A 543 -15.44 12.81 -19.28
N SER A 544 -16.46 13.66 -19.07
CA SER A 544 -16.42 15.01 -18.53
C SER A 544 -16.53 15.09 -17.01
N SER A 545 -15.83 16.05 -16.41
CA SER A 545 -15.80 16.36 -14.98
C SER A 545 -16.86 17.41 -14.58
N MET A 546 -17.96 16.96 -13.98
CA MET A 546 -18.78 17.68 -12.98
C MET A 546 -19.92 16.81 -12.42
N THR A 547 -19.97 15.55 -12.85
CA THR A 547 -21.21 14.80 -12.97
C THR A 547 -21.32 13.61 -12.02
N ARG A 548 -20.27 13.11 -11.35
CA ARG A 548 -20.35 11.82 -10.61
C ARG A 548 -21.48 11.68 -9.58
N ARG A 549 -21.91 12.73 -8.85
CA ARG A 549 -23.08 12.61 -7.94
C ARG A 549 -24.38 12.52 -8.72
N ASP A 550 -24.58 13.40 -9.68
CA ASP A 550 -25.78 13.44 -10.53
C ASP A 550 -25.79 12.32 -11.59
N GLU A 551 -24.63 11.74 -11.90
CA GLU A 551 -24.43 10.55 -12.72
C GLU A 551 -24.65 9.30 -11.89
N VAL A 552 -24.10 9.16 -10.68
CA VAL A 552 -24.42 8.02 -9.81
C VAL A 552 -25.90 8.04 -9.48
N GLU A 553 -26.44 9.20 -9.08
CA GLU A 553 -27.87 9.39 -8.83
C GLU A 553 -28.68 9.23 -10.12
N GLY A 554 -28.21 9.74 -11.25
CA GLY A 554 -28.87 9.60 -12.55
C GLY A 554 -28.81 8.18 -13.11
N VAL A 555 -27.74 7.43 -12.87
CA VAL A 555 -27.57 6.01 -13.17
C VAL A 555 -28.43 5.19 -12.22
N TRP A 556 -28.53 5.59 -10.95
CA TRP A 556 -29.44 4.99 -9.97
C TRP A 556 -30.91 5.21 -10.32
N GLN A 557 -31.28 6.42 -10.72
CA GLN A 557 -32.61 6.74 -11.20
C GLN A 557 -32.90 6.04 -12.53
N ARG A 558 -31.90 5.90 -13.42
CA ARG A 558 -32.05 5.15 -14.67
C ARG A 558 -32.18 3.65 -14.41
N THR A 559 -31.32 3.03 -13.60
CA THR A 559 -31.40 1.61 -13.19
C THR A 559 -32.71 1.31 -12.48
N SER A 560 -33.14 2.14 -11.53
CA SER A 560 -34.40 1.94 -10.81
C SER A 560 -35.64 2.14 -11.71
N LYS A 561 -35.60 3.10 -12.65
CA LYS A 561 -36.63 3.22 -13.69
C LYS A 561 -36.62 2.02 -14.64
N LEU A 562 -35.45 1.58 -15.10
CA LEU A 562 -35.30 0.41 -15.98
C LEU A 562 -35.76 -0.87 -15.30
N ALA A 563 -35.44 -1.08 -14.03
CA ALA A 563 -35.89 -2.23 -13.24
C ALA A 563 -37.40 -2.21 -13.01
N LYS A 564 -37.98 -1.04 -12.74
CA LYS A 564 -39.45 -0.88 -12.63
C LYS A 564 -40.18 -1.08 -13.95
N HIS A 565 -39.51 -0.85 -15.07
CA HIS A 565 -40.10 -0.91 -16.41
C HIS A 565 -39.59 -2.09 -17.24
N SER A 566 -38.73 -2.97 -16.71
CA SER A 566 -38.18 -4.09 -17.50
C SER A 566 -39.28 -5.02 -17.93
N ASP A 567 -40.24 -5.30 -17.05
CA ASP A 567 -41.36 -6.20 -17.34
C ASP A 567 -42.32 -5.60 -18.39
N ALA A 568 -42.51 -4.28 -18.36
CA ALA A 568 -43.29 -3.55 -19.36
C ALA A 568 -42.57 -3.44 -20.72
N LEU A 569 -41.25 -3.21 -20.69
CA LEU A 569 -40.40 -3.13 -21.89
C LEU A 569 -40.19 -4.49 -22.56
N MET A 570 -40.19 -5.57 -21.79
CA MET A 570 -40.18 -6.94 -22.33
C MET A 570 -41.54 -7.32 -22.94
N ALA A 571 -42.65 -6.73 -22.46
CA ALA A 571 -43.99 -6.95 -23.01
C ALA A 571 -44.25 -6.21 -24.34
N ASP A 572 -43.63 -5.05 -24.56
CA ASP A 572 -43.83 -4.20 -25.76
C ASP A 572 -43.13 -4.70 -27.04
N GLY A 573 -42.52 -5.89 -27.02
CA GLY A 573 -41.93 -6.54 -28.21
C GLY A 573 -40.65 -5.89 -28.76
N ASN A 574 -40.18 -4.76 -28.21
CA ASN A 574 -38.95 -4.09 -28.63
C ASN A 574 -37.73 -4.59 -27.84
N ALA A 575 -37.49 -5.90 -27.88
CA ALA A 575 -36.43 -6.57 -27.12
C ALA A 575 -35.03 -6.01 -27.42
N ASP A 576 -34.80 -5.47 -28.63
CA ASP A 576 -33.51 -4.95 -29.06
C ASP A 576 -33.17 -3.60 -28.43
N ALA A 577 -34.16 -2.70 -28.28
CA ALA A 577 -33.97 -1.42 -27.58
C ALA A 577 -33.67 -1.63 -26.09
N THR A 578 -34.38 -2.55 -25.44
CA THR A 578 -34.14 -2.93 -24.04
C THR A 578 -32.74 -3.54 -23.87
N ARG A 579 -32.33 -4.43 -24.77
CA ARG A 579 -30.98 -5.02 -24.75
C ARG A 579 -29.89 -3.96 -24.97
N ALA A 580 -30.09 -3.01 -25.88
CA ALA A 580 -29.15 -1.91 -26.12
C ALA A 580 -29.02 -0.98 -24.90
N ALA A 581 -30.15 -0.63 -24.25
CA ALA A 581 -30.16 0.20 -23.05
C ALA A 581 -29.47 -0.51 -21.86
N MET A 582 -29.76 -1.79 -21.65
CA MET A 582 -29.09 -2.60 -20.63
C MET A 582 -27.59 -2.75 -20.92
N GLY A 583 -27.21 -2.93 -22.19
CA GLY A 583 -25.81 -2.98 -22.61
C GLY A 583 -25.06 -1.67 -22.33
N SER A 584 -25.66 -0.53 -22.63
CA SER A 584 -25.08 0.79 -22.33
C SER A 584 -24.98 1.06 -20.83
N LEU A 585 -25.92 0.56 -20.04
CA LEU A 585 -25.89 0.71 -18.59
C LEU A 585 -24.82 -0.17 -17.95
N ALA A 586 -24.71 -1.42 -18.40
CA ALA A 586 -23.68 -2.35 -17.97
C ALA A 586 -22.27 -1.83 -18.32
N SER A 587 -22.06 -1.28 -19.52
CA SER A 587 -20.77 -0.69 -19.88
C SER A 587 -20.41 0.52 -19.02
N HIS A 588 -21.38 1.40 -18.73
CA HIS A 588 -21.16 2.55 -17.86
C HIS A 588 -20.87 2.15 -16.41
N MET A 589 -21.59 1.16 -15.87
CA MET A 589 -21.31 0.60 -14.55
C MET A 589 -19.94 -0.06 -14.48
N SER A 590 -19.53 -0.79 -15.53
CA SER A 590 -18.18 -1.38 -15.63
C SER A 590 -17.12 -0.29 -15.57
N GLN A 591 -17.27 0.78 -16.36
CA GLN A 591 -16.33 1.89 -16.37
C GLN A 591 -16.23 2.59 -15.00
N MET A 592 -17.36 2.81 -14.33
CA MET A 592 -17.38 3.37 -12.97
C MET A 592 -16.66 2.48 -11.95
N LEU A 593 -16.84 1.16 -12.05
CA LEU A 593 -16.16 0.19 -11.17
C LEU A 593 -14.66 0.13 -11.44
N ASP A 594 -14.24 0.25 -12.70
CA ASP A 594 -12.83 0.28 -13.09
C ASP A 594 -12.14 1.54 -12.55
N ASP A 595 -12.76 2.71 -12.71
CA ASP A 595 -12.28 3.99 -12.16
C ASP A 595 -12.16 3.94 -10.63
N GLN A 596 -13.22 3.46 -9.97
CA GLN A 596 -13.22 3.30 -8.51
C GLN A 596 -12.14 2.31 -8.07
N GLY A 597 -11.92 1.24 -8.84
CA GLY A 597 -10.89 0.25 -8.56
C GLY A 597 -9.48 0.83 -8.49
N VAL A 598 -9.13 1.77 -9.38
CA VAL A 598 -7.82 2.46 -9.35
C VAL A 598 -7.67 3.29 -8.07
N MET A 599 -8.69 4.06 -7.72
CA MET A 599 -8.70 4.93 -6.55
C MET A 599 -8.60 4.13 -5.24
N GLU A 600 -9.36 3.05 -5.13
CA GLU A 600 -9.31 2.12 -4.00
C GLU A 600 -7.95 1.42 -3.89
N ALA A 601 -7.36 0.99 -5.00
CA ALA A 601 -6.03 0.38 -5.02
C ALA A 601 -4.94 1.36 -4.56
N LEU A 602 -5.07 2.64 -4.89
CA LEU A 602 -4.17 3.69 -4.39
C LEU A 602 -4.35 3.92 -2.89
N VAL A 603 -5.59 3.99 -2.39
CA VAL A 603 -5.85 4.12 -0.94
C VAL A 603 -5.27 2.95 -0.17
N GLU A 604 -5.52 1.73 -0.64
CA GLU A 604 -5.00 0.50 -0.04
C GLU A 604 -3.46 0.48 -0.06
N SER A 605 -2.85 0.79 -1.21
CA SER A 605 -1.39 0.71 -1.38
C SER A 605 -0.60 1.86 -0.73
N ARG A 606 -1.21 3.03 -0.51
CA ARG A 606 -0.51 4.20 0.06
C ARG A 606 -0.81 4.42 1.54
N PHE A 607 -2.06 4.25 1.97
CA PHE A 607 -2.48 4.60 3.33
C PHE A 607 -2.76 3.36 4.17
N LEU A 608 -3.63 2.47 3.72
CA LEU A 608 -4.05 1.33 4.56
C LEU A 608 -2.90 0.35 4.81
N SER A 609 -2.10 0.04 3.80
CA SER A 609 -0.88 -0.76 3.96
C SER A 609 0.20 -0.07 4.80
N LEU A 610 0.29 1.27 4.77
CA LEU A 610 1.20 2.03 5.63
C LEU A 610 0.75 1.99 7.11
N GLU A 611 -0.55 2.05 7.36
CA GLU A 611 -1.12 1.83 8.69
C GLU A 611 -0.83 0.42 9.21
N ARG A 612 -0.92 -0.61 8.34
CA ARG A 612 -0.51 -1.97 8.69
C ARG A 612 0.98 -2.06 9.01
N LEU A 613 1.83 -1.43 8.20
CA LEU A 613 3.28 -1.36 8.47
C LEU A 613 3.57 -0.74 9.84
N LEU A 614 2.94 0.40 10.15
CA LEU A 614 3.08 1.06 11.46
C LEU A 614 2.62 0.15 12.61
N ALA A 615 1.47 -0.50 12.44
CA ALA A 615 0.93 -1.37 13.45
C ALA A 615 1.83 -2.59 13.71
N PHE A 616 2.40 -3.18 12.65
CA PHE A 616 3.42 -4.23 12.78
C PHE A 616 4.68 -3.73 13.50
N PHE A 617 5.18 -2.52 13.18
CA PHE A 617 6.32 -1.96 13.91
C PHE A 617 6.05 -1.81 15.41
N VAL A 618 4.88 -1.29 15.80
CA VAL A 618 4.50 -1.16 17.22
C VAL A 618 4.41 -2.52 17.90
N MET A 619 3.70 -3.46 17.28
CA MET A 619 3.52 -4.81 17.82
C MET A 619 4.86 -5.54 17.98
N PHE A 620 5.69 -5.57 16.94
CA PHE A 620 6.96 -6.30 16.99
C PHE A 620 8.02 -5.60 17.84
N HIS A 621 7.98 -4.26 17.96
CA HIS A 621 8.80 -3.55 18.93
C HIS A 621 8.43 -3.96 20.36
N ALA A 622 7.13 -4.02 20.70
CA ALA A 622 6.68 -4.49 22.00
C ALA A 622 7.07 -5.96 22.26
N MET A 623 7.06 -6.79 21.22
CA MET A 623 7.54 -8.17 21.27
C MET A 623 9.04 -8.22 21.60
N ALA A 624 9.88 -7.54 20.79
CA ALA A 624 11.33 -7.52 20.97
C ALA A 624 11.73 -6.91 22.32
N ALA A 625 11.14 -5.79 22.71
CA ALA A 625 11.40 -5.13 23.98
C ALA A 625 11.09 -6.04 25.18
N ARG A 626 10.01 -6.83 25.12
CA ARG A 626 9.67 -7.77 26.19
C ARG A 626 10.66 -8.93 26.29
N VAL A 627 11.14 -9.44 25.16
CA VAL A 627 12.18 -10.49 25.13
C VAL A 627 13.51 -9.94 25.66
N ALA A 628 13.91 -8.77 25.16
CA ALA A 628 15.14 -8.09 25.54
C ALA A 628 15.18 -7.64 27.01
N ALA A 629 14.03 -7.46 27.66
CA ALA A 629 13.96 -7.14 29.09
C ALA A 629 13.97 -8.39 29.99
N ALA A 630 13.92 -9.60 29.43
CA ALA A 630 13.90 -10.82 30.22
C ALA A 630 15.32 -11.16 30.71
N TRP A 631 15.53 -11.16 32.02
CA TRP A 631 16.78 -11.64 32.62
C TRP A 631 16.88 -13.17 32.52
N PRO A 632 18.05 -13.77 32.23
CA PRO A 632 19.37 -13.14 31.99
C PRO A 632 19.63 -12.77 30.51
N LEU A 633 18.61 -12.82 29.66
CA LEU A 633 18.70 -12.62 28.21
C LEU A 633 18.67 -11.14 27.80
N THR A 634 19.18 -10.23 28.63
CA THR A 634 19.07 -8.80 28.33
C THR A 634 19.94 -8.40 27.15
N PHE A 635 19.37 -7.78 26.13
CA PHE A 635 20.11 -7.25 24.98
C PHE A 635 19.55 -5.89 24.51
N ASP A 636 20.37 -5.10 23.83
CA ASP A 636 19.97 -3.79 23.32
C ASP A 636 19.29 -3.92 21.95
N ILE A 637 17.97 -3.73 21.89
CA ILE A 637 17.18 -3.81 20.64
C ILE A 637 17.50 -2.66 19.65
N SER A 638 18.14 -1.58 20.12
CA SER A 638 18.50 -0.43 19.28
C SER A 638 19.78 -0.66 18.49
N ARG A 639 20.54 -1.71 18.82
CA ARG A 639 21.84 -2.03 18.22
C ARG A 639 21.80 -3.33 17.43
N SER A 640 22.73 -3.47 16.50
CA SER A 640 23.01 -4.71 15.78
C SER A 640 24.46 -5.15 16.02
N GLN A 641 24.74 -6.46 15.92
CA GLN A 641 26.09 -7.06 16.04
C GLN A 641 27.15 -6.35 15.21
N SER A 642 26.74 -5.73 14.09
CA SER A 642 27.65 -5.04 13.19
C SER A 642 28.49 -3.98 13.89
N GLY A 643 27.99 -3.31 14.96
CA GLY A 643 28.66 -2.24 15.73
C GLY A 643 28.96 -0.97 14.91
N LEU A 644 29.26 -1.16 13.65
CA LEU A 644 29.22 -0.24 12.54
C LEU A 644 27.79 0.28 12.42
N ARG A 645 27.67 1.62 12.35
CA ARG A 645 26.65 2.25 11.50
C ARG A 645 26.65 1.42 10.24
N ILE A 646 25.55 0.77 9.89
CA ILE A 646 25.45 0.06 8.62
C ILE A 646 25.61 1.13 7.53
N ALA A 647 26.85 1.50 7.19
CA ALA A 647 27.23 1.58 5.82
C ALA A 647 26.83 0.21 5.32
N THR A 648 25.86 0.17 4.42
CA THR A 648 25.62 -0.96 3.55
C THR A 648 26.98 -1.35 2.97
N THR A 649 27.72 -2.21 3.66
CA THR A 649 28.97 -2.76 3.17
C THR A 649 28.56 -3.46 1.90
N ALA A 650 29.06 -2.92 0.80
CA ALA A 650 28.72 -3.39 -0.52
C ALA A 650 28.92 -4.92 -0.57
N SER A 651 28.15 -5.60 -1.41
CA SER A 651 28.74 -6.72 -2.16
C SER A 651 30.10 -6.24 -2.67
N PRO A 652 31.19 -7.02 -2.56
CA PRO A 652 32.49 -6.63 -3.08
C PRO A 652 32.40 -6.58 -4.61
N VAL A 653 31.80 -5.50 -5.13
CA VAL A 653 32.14 -4.99 -6.43
C VAL A 653 33.32 -4.10 -6.14
N THR A 654 34.50 -4.65 -6.39
CA THR A 654 35.77 -3.95 -6.38
C THR A 654 35.55 -2.59 -7.03
N ALA A 655 35.74 -1.50 -6.30
CA ALA A 655 35.58 -0.15 -6.85
C ALA A 655 36.40 0.03 -8.16
N SER A 656 37.48 -0.74 -8.30
CA SER A 656 38.27 -0.88 -9.52
C SER A 656 37.49 -1.37 -10.74
N ASP A 657 36.52 -2.29 -10.60
CA ASP A 657 35.77 -2.84 -11.75
C ASP A 657 34.76 -1.82 -12.29
N ILE A 658 34.24 -0.98 -11.39
CA ILE A 658 33.35 0.14 -11.74
C ILE A 658 34.16 1.29 -12.33
N ASP A 659 35.31 1.62 -11.75
CA ASP A 659 36.22 2.63 -12.29
C ASP A 659 36.75 2.21 -13.68
N PHE A 660 36.99 0.91 -13.89
CA PHE A 660 37.38 0.35 -15.18
C PHE A 660 36.24 0.50 -16.22
N THR A 661 35.01 0.12 -15.88
CA THR A 661 33.86 0.27 -16.79
C THR A 661 33.50 1.73 -17.07
N LEU A 662 33.70 2.64 -16.10
CA LEU A 662 33.53 4.07 -16.30
C LEU A 662 34.64 4.66 -17.20
N ALA A 663 35.89 4.27 -16.99
CA ALA A 663 37.01 4.68 -17.82
C ALA A 663 36.84 4.17 -19.27
N GLU A 664 36.40 2.92 -19.44
CA GLU A 664 36.10 2.33 -20.74
C GLU A 664 34.96 3.07 -21.45
N GLY A 665 33.86 3.37 -20.73
CA GLY A 665 32.74 4.14 -21.28
C GLY A 665 33.06 5.62 -21.57
N GLN A 666 34.03 6.22 -20.87
CA GLN A 666 34.56 7.55 -21.18
C GLN A 666 35.49 7.51 -22.40
N ALA A 667 36.38 6.52 -22.47
CA ALA A 667 37.26 6.30 -23.61
C ALA A 667 36.44 6.06 -24.89
N GLU A 668 35.38 5.25 -24.83
CA GLU A 668 34.51 5.00 -25.97
C GLU A 668 33.78 6.26 -26.43
N ARG A 669 33.31 7.11 -25.51
CA ARG A 669 32.69 8.40 -25.86
C ARG A 669 33.67 9.38 -26.49
N LEU A 670 34.91 9.44 -25.98
CA LEU A 670 35.98 10.23 -26.58
C LEU A 670 36.32 9.73 -27.99
N LEU A 671 36.39 8.41 -28.19
CA LEU A 671 36.63 7.78 -29.49
C LEU A 671 35.49 8.03 -30.49
N ARG A 672 34.23 7.90 -30.07
CA ARG A 672 33.06 8.23 -30.91
C ARG A 672 33.00 9.72 -31.25
N GLY A 673 33.29 10.60 -30.28
CA GLY A 673 33.37 12.05 -30.50
C GLY A 673 34.55 12.48 -31.38
N ALA A 674 35.68 11.77 -31.32
CA ALA A 674 36.82 11.98 -32.20
C ALA A 674 36.51 11.48 -33.63
N SER A 675 35.89 10.31 -33.77
CA SER A 675 35.43 9.76 -35.05
C SER A 675 34.44 10.70 -35.75
N GLY A 676 33.46 11.24 -35.01
CA GLY A 676 32.52 12.24 -35.54
C GLY A 676 33.21 13.54 -36.00
N ARG A 677 34.20 14.03 -35.24
CA ARG A 677 35.01 15.19 -35.63
C ARG A 677 35.88 14.91 -36.86
N HIS A 678 36.49 13.73 -36.95
CA HIS A 678 37.28 13.32 -38.10
C HIS A 678 36.42 13.15 -39.35
N ALA A 679 35.21 12.59 -39.22
CA ALA A 679 34.24 12.50 -40.31
C ALA A 679 33.78 13.90 -40.79
N ALA A 680 33.52 14.83 -39.87
CA ALA A 680 33.16 16.21 -40.21
C ALA A 680 34.30 16.98 -40.89
N ILE A 681 35.55 16.80 -40.43
CA ILE A 681 36.74 17.37 -41.06
C ILE A 681 36.93 16.77 -42.46
N ALA A 682 36.84 15.44 -42.61
CA ALA A 682 36.95 14.77 -43.90
C ALA A 682 35.85 15.23 -44.89
N ALA A 683 34.62 15.43 -44.44
CA ALA A 683 33.53 15.98 -45.26
C ALA A 683 33.84 17.42 -45.71
N ARG A 684 34.35 18.26 -44.80
CA ARG A 684 34.75 19.64 -45.09
C ARG A 684 35.90 19.69 -46.12
N TRP A 685 36.89 18.81 -46.00
CA TRP A 685 37.98 18.69 -46.97
C TRP A 685 37.51 18.20 -48.34
N ARG A 686 36.59 17.22 -48.40
CA ARG A 686 35.98 16.77 -49.67
C ARG A 686 35.18 17.89 -50.35
N SER A 687 34.50 18.74 -49.57
CA SER A 687 33.76 19.90 -50.10
C SER A 687 34.68 21.04 -50.59
N ALA A 688 35.91 21.12 -50.08
CA ALA A 688 36.90 22.13 -50.48
C ALA A 688 37.72 21.71 -51.73
N ALA A 689 37.76 20.41 -52.07
CA ALA A 689 38.51 19.89 -53.21
C ALA A 689 38.13 20.51 -54.57
N PRO A 690 36.85 20.81 -54.89
CA PRO A 690 36.48 21.51 -56.12
C PRO A 690 37.01 22.95 -56.17
N CYS A 691 37.12 23.62 -55.03
CA CYS A 691 37.62 25.00 -54.93
C CYS A 691 39.13 25.07 -55.19
N ALA A 692 39.89 24.10 -54.66
CA ALA A 692 41.32 23.95 -54.94
C ALA A 692 41.61 23.61 -56.42
N ALA A 693 40.74 22.81 -57.07
CA ALA A 693 40.84 22.55 -58.51
C ALA A 693 40.55 23.79 -59.36
N ARG A 694 39.67 24.69 -58.90
CA ARG A 694 39.36 25.97 -59.57
C ARG A 694 40.51 26.97 -59.46
N LEU A 695 41.17 27.04 -58.30
CA LEU A 695 42.36 27.89 -58.08
C LEU A 695 43.58 27.42 -58.89
N ARG A 696 43.78 26.11 -59.08
CA ARG A 696 44.85 25.59 -59.95
C ARG A 696 44.64 25.89 -61.44
N ARG A 697 43.40 26.13 -61.88
CA ARG A 697 43.12 26.59 -63.26
C ARG A 697 43.37 28.09 -63.44
N LEU A 698 43.25 28.88 -62.37
CA LEU A 698 43.53 30.32 -62.40
C LEU A 698 45.03 30.65 -62.33
N GLY A 699 45.87 29.79 -61.75
CA GLY A 699 47.33 29.96 -61.77
C GLY A 699 48.04 29.43 -63.02
N LYS A 700 47.28 29.02 -64.05
CA LYS A 700 47.80 28.59 -65.37
C LYS A 700 47.34 29.51 -66.52
N LEU A 701 46.64 30.58 -66.19
CA LEU A 701 46.46 31.78 -67.02
C LEU A 701 47.46 32.82 -66.52
#